data_AF-A0AAX6EME9-F1
#
_entry.id   AF-A0AAX6EME9-F1
#
_cell.length_a   1.000
_cell.length_b   1.000
_cell.length_c   1.000
_cell.angle_alpha   90.00
_cell.angle_beta   90.00
_cell.angle_gamma   90.00
#
_symmetry.space_group_name_H-M   'P 1'
#
loop_
_entity.id
_entity.type
_entity.pdbx_description
1 polymer ?
#
loop_
_entity_poly.entity_id
_entity_poly.type
_entity_poly.pdbx_seq_one_letter_code
_entity_poly.pdbx_strand_id
1 'polypeptide(L)'
;MATATTEGESSKGSMWVLDQKLDQPMDEEAGRLRNMYREKKFSALLLLRYAFQSLGVVFGDLGTSPLYVFYNTFPDGIIQDNEDIIGALSLIIYSLTLLPLIKYVFIVLRANDNGQGGTFALYSLLCRHAKISTIPNQHRTDENLTTYSRQTFDDSSLAAKVKRWLEAHTYKKNALHILVLVGTCMAIGDGILTPAISVLSAAGGIKVDCPKMSNDWVIVVAVVILVAFFSMQHYGTDRVAWLFAPIVLLWFLLIGSVGALNIWKHDSSVLKAFNPVYIYHYFRRGHKNWTSLGGIMLSITGTEALFADLSHFPVPAIQIAFAFVVFPCLLLAYTGQAAYIMKNQGHVKDAFYRSIPDGVYWPMFIIATAAAIIASQATISATFSIIKQALSHGCFPRVKVVHTSKIFLGQIYIPDINWILMILCVAVTAGFRNQSQIGNAYGTAVVIVMLVTTFLMIPIMLLVWRSHWSVVALFTSLSLLVELTYFSAVLFKIDQGGWVPLIIAGAFLLVMYVWHYGSVLRYEFEVHSRVSMAWILGLGPGLGLVRVPGVGFVYTELASGVPRIFSHLVTNLPAVHSVVVFVCVKYLPVYLVPADERFLVRRIGPRSFRMFRCVARYGYKDVHRRDDGFERALFDSVALFVRMESMMEGCSDSEECCSFSGGSAAATQDSTMVSDEVEFLSRCREAGVVHILGNTIVRARRDAGFLKRVAIDRVYAFLRRICRENSVIFNVPHECLLTVGQVFYV
;
A
#
# COMPACT_ATOMS: atom_id res chain seq x y z
N MET A 1 74.48 -30.28 16.12
CA MET A 1 73.55 -31.23 16.78
C MET A 1 72.15 -30.69 16.57
N ALA A 2 71.32 -31.44 15.83
CA ALA A 2 69.86 -31.43 15.67
C ALA A 2 69.09 -30.08 15.79
N THR A 3 68.50 -29.48 14.75
CA THR A 3 67.24 -29.84 14.03
C THR A 3 66.05 -30.27 14.90
N ALA A 4 65.11 -29.35 15.15
CA ALA A 4 63.65 -29.54 15.02
C ALA A 4 62.88 -28.26 15.43
N THR A 5 61.65 -28.14 14.90
CA THR A 5 60.53 -27.22 15.24
C THR A 5 60.46 -25.82 14.61
N THR A 6 60.03 -25.77 13.34
CA THR A 6 59.28 -24.63 12.76
C THR A 6 58.32 -25.13 11.67
N GLU A 7 57.29 -25.88 12.04
CA GLU A 7 56.11 -26.12 11.19
C GLU A 7 54.86 -26.11 12.08
N GLY A 8 54.19 -24.95 12.17
CA GLY A 8 53.01 -24.81 13.03
C GLY A 8 52.18 -23.54 12.82
N GLU A 9 52.64 -22.56 12.04
CA GLU A 9 51.96 -21.25 11.94
C GLU A 9 51.33 -20.93 10.57
N SER A 10 51.53 -21.71 9.50
CA SER A 10 50.97 -21.34 8.18
C SER A 10 49.56 -21.87 7.87
N SER A 11 49.09 -22.92 8.57
CA SER A 11 47.77 -23.54 8.32
C SER A 11 46.61 -22.80 9.02
N LYS A 12 46.83 -22.21 10.20
CA LYS A 12 45.80 -21.39 10.87
C LYS A 12 45.49 -20.10 10.12
N GLY A 13 46.47 -19.57 9.38
CA GLY A 13 46.30 -18.38 8.55
C GLY A 13 45.45 -18.62 7.31
N SER A 14 45.60 -19.77 6.61
CA SER A 14 44.85 -20.01 5.38
C SER A 14 43.38 -20.38 5.63
N MET A 15 43.08 -21.08 6.73
CA MET A 15 41.70 -21.45 7.10
C MET A 15 40.92 -20.27 7.65
N TRP A 16 41.55 -19.38 8.43
CA TRP A 16 40.97 -18.07 8.79
C TRP A 16 40.78 -17.17 7.57
N VAL A 17 41.69 -17.20 6.59
CA VAL A 17 41.56 -16.42 5.35
C VAL A 17 40.54 -17.03 4.37
N LEU A 18 40.27 -18.34 4.44
CA LEU A 18 39.19 -19.00 3.69
C LEU A 18 37.81 -18.74 4.33
N ASP A 19 37.69 -18.84 5.66
CA ASP A 19 36.48 -18.46 6.40
C ASP A 19 36.14 -16.97 6.19
N GLN A 20 37.15 -16.10 6.17
CA GLN A 20 36.96 -14.67 5.88
C GLN A 20 36.61 -14.38 4.40
N LYS A 21 36.84 -15.34 3.49
CA LYS A 21 36.41 -15.28 2.08
C LYS A 21 35.01 -15.86 1.87
N LEU A 22 34.59 -16.85 2.66
CA LEU A 22 33.24 -17.42 2.66
C LEU A 22 32.22 -16.55 3.42
N ASP A 23 32.70 -15.80 4.40
CA ASP A 23 31.93 -14.82 5.19
C ASP A 23 32.15 -13.38 4.69
N GLN A 24 32.37 -13.21 3.38
CA GLN A 24 32.20 -11.90 2.76
C GLN A 24 30.71 -11.53 2.88
N PRO A 25 30.36 -10.38 3.49
CA PRO A 25 28.98 -9.93 3.46
C PRO A 25 28.58 -9.82 1.99
N MET A 26 27.43 -10.37 1.61
CA MET A 26 26.82 -10.20 0.28
C MET A 26 26.54 -8.72 -0.06
N ASP A 27 27.11 -7.73 0.63
CA ASP A 27 27.02 -6.31 0.35
C ASP A 27 27.70 -5.95 -0.98
N GLU A 28 28.75 -6.67 -1.41
CA GLU A 28 29.41 -6.45 -2.71
C GLU A 28 28.62 -7.05 -3.89
N GLU A 29 28.03 -8.25 -3.73
CA GLU A 29 27.15 -8.86 -4.74
C GLU A 29 25.76 -8.23 -4.77
N ALA A 30 25.17 -7.91 -3.62
CA ALA A 30 23.99 -7.05 -3.53
C ALA A 30 24.32 -5.64 -4.05
N GLY A 31 25.56 -5.15 -3.91
CA GLY A 31 26.06 -3.93 -4.52
C GLY A 31 26.16 -4.01 -6.06
N ARG A 32 26.60 -5.15 -6.61
CA ARG A 32 26.65 -5.46 -8.04
C ARG A 32 25.24 -5.62 -8.65
N LEU A 33 24.34 -6.32 -7.97
CA LEU A 33 22.92 -6.45 -8.34
C LEU A 33 22.17 -5.12 -8.18
N ARG A 34 22.47 -4.34 -7.14
CA ARG A 34 22.00 -2.96 -6.95
C ARG A 34 22.48 -2.05 -8.09
N ASN A 35 23.68 -2.27 -8.63
CA ASN A 35 24.17 -1.55 -9.82
C ASN A 35 23.54 -2.06 -11.13
N MET A 36 23.15 -3.34 -11.23
CA MET A 36 22.37 -3.85 -12.37
C MET A 36 20.91 -3.36 -12.38
N TYR A 37 20.31 -3.16 -11.21
CA TYR A 37 18.98 -2.58 -11.04
C TYR A 37 18.98 -1.05 -10.86
N ARG A 38 20.15 -0.40 -10.83
CA ARG A 38 20.27 1.05 -10.78
C ARG A 38 19.78 1.61 -12.11
N GLU A 39 18.69 2.35 -12.03
CA GLU A 39 18.08 3.20 -13.06
C GLU A 39 18.68 2.98 -14.44
N LYS A 40 18.04 2.11 -15.25
CA LYS A 40 18.12 2.29 -16.71
C LYS A 40 17.85 3.77 -16.93
N LYS A 41 18.86 4.55 -17.32
CA LYS A 41 18.69 5.95 -17.72
C LYS A 41 17.59 5.92 -18.77
N PHE A 42 16.39 6.29 -18.36
CA PHE A 42 15.27 6.30 -19.27
C PHE A 42 15.64 7.30 -20.34
N SER A 43 15.59 6.89 -21.60
CA SER A 43 15.72 7.83 -22.71
C SER A 43 14.76 8.99 -22.44
N ALA A 44 15.21 10.23 -22.65
CA ALA A 44 14.41 11.42 -22.35
C ALA A 44 13.01 11.35 -22.99
N LEU A 45 12.91 10.72 -24.17
CA LEU A 45 11.66 10.45 -24.87
C LEU A 45 10.73 9.51 -24.10
N LEU A 46 11.27 8.46 -23.47
CA LEU A 46 10.47 7.54 -22.65
C LEU A 46 9.99 8.22 -21.37
N LEU A 47 10.83 9.05 -20.75
CA LEU A 47 10.44 9.83 -19.58
C LEU A 47 9.30 10.80 -19.90
N LEU A 48 9.40 11.49 -21.05
CA LEU A 48 8.34 12.38 -21.54
C LEU A 48 7.04 11.61 -21.83
N ARG A 49 7.15 10.41 -22.41
CA ARG A 49 5.99 9.53 -22.62
C ARG A 49 5.32 9.11 -21.31
N TYR A 50 6.11 8.76 -20.28
CA TYR A 50 5.55 8.47 -18.96
C TYR A 50 4.96 9.71 -18.29
N ALA A 51 5.53 10.90 -18.50
CA ALA A 51 4.97 12.15 -18.00
C ALA A 51 3.63 12.46 -18.66
N PHE A 52 3.49 12.21 -19.97
CA PHE A 52 2.21 12.33 -20.65
C PHE A 52 1.19 11.31 -20.13
N GLN A 53 1.57 10.05 -19.96
CA GLN A 53 0.68 9.01 -19.44
C GLN A 53 0.23 9.26 -17.99
N SER A 54 1.11 9.85 -17.15
CA SER A 54 0.77 10.14 -15.76
C SER A 54 -0.30 11.22 -15.61
N LEU A 55 -0.47 12.12 -16.59
CA LEU A 55 -1.55 13.12 -16.61
C LEU A 55 -2.93 12.49 -16.40
N GLY A 56 -3.23 11.43 -17.14
CA GLY A 56 -4.54 10.79 -17.12
C GLY A 56 -4.85 10.02 -15.84
N VAL A 57 -3.83 9.45 -15.19
CA VAL A 57 -4.01 8.54 -14.05
C VAL A 57 -3.84 9.26 -12.73
N VAL A 58 -2.93 10.23 -12.63
CA VAL A 58 -2.46 10.74 -11.35
C VAL A 58 -3.07 12.09 -10.98
N PHE A 59 -3.33 12.95 -11.99
CA PHE A 59 -3.67 14.35 -11.75
C PHE A 59 -5.14 14.70 -11.97
N GLY A 60 -5.99 13.70 -12.27
CA GLY A 60 -7.41 13.93 -12.50
C GLY A 60 -8.10 14.59 -11.30
N ASP A 61 -7.89 14.05 -10.09
CA ASP A 61 -8.54 14.53 -8.86
C ASP A 61 -8.23 16.02 -8.57
N LEU A 62 -6.94 16.34 -8.43
CA LEU A 62 -6.46 17.71 -8.26
C LEU A 62 -6.88 18.63 -9.42
N GLY A 63 -6.97 18.11 -10.64
CA GLY A 63 -7.39 18.83 -11.84
C GLY A 63 -8.86 19.23 -11.84
N THR A 64 -9.71 18.57 -11.06
CA THR A 64 -11.17 18.82 -11.02
C THR A 64 -11.60 19.79 -9.93
N SER A 65 -10.73 20.09 -8.95
CA SER A 65 -10.98 21.08 -7.90
C SER A 65 -11.48 22.47 -8.36
N PRO A 66 -11.04 23.02 -9.50
CA PRO A 66 -11.56 24.31 -10.00
C PRO A 66 -13.08 24.33 -10.24
N LEU A 67 -13.75 23.17 -10.33
CA LEU A 67 -15.21 23.07 -10.48
C LEU A 67 -15.97 23.52 -9.21
N TYR A 68 -15.36 23.40 -8.02
CA TYR A 68 -16.08 23.55 -6.75
C TYR A 68 -15.40 24.43 -5.70
N VAL A 69 -14.14 24.84 -5.87
CA VAL A 69 -13.40 25.62 -4.85
C VAL A 69 -14.05 26.97 -4.53
N PHE A 70 -14.23 27.86 -5.50
CA PHE A 70 -14.77 29.21 -5.21
C PHE A 70 -16.19 29.18 -4.67
N TYR A 71 -17.02 28.25 -5.15
CA TYR A 71 -18.35 28.00 -4.63
C TYR A 71 -18.32 27.64 -3.13
N ASN A 72 -17.39 26.77 -2.71
CA ASN A 72 -17.24 26.37 -1.32
C ASN A 72 -16.54 27.42 -0.44
N THR A 73 -15.71 28.28 -1.03
CA THR A 73 -15.04 29.39 -0.33
C THR A 73 -16.04 30.49 0.05
N PHE A 74 -17.01 30.78 -0.83
CA PHE A 74 -18.04 31.80 -0.60
C PHE A 74 -19.46 31.22 -0.81
N PRO A 75 -19.94 30.34 0.09
CA PRO A 75 -21.19 29.61 -0.09
C PRO A 75 -22.44 30.51 -0.11
N ASP A 76 -22.40 31.61 0.65
CA ASP A 76 -23.50 32.57 0.75
C ASP A 76 -23.57 33.51 -0.47
N GLY A 77 -22.54 33.53 -1.32
CA GLY A 77 -22.46 34.38 -2.52
C GLY A 77 -22.35 35.89 -2.24
N ILE A 78 -22.20 36.30 -0.97
CA ILE A 78 -22.02 37.70 -0.59
C ILE A 78 -20.52 37.98 -0.46
N ILE A 79 -19.96 38.69 -1.43
CA ILE A 79 -18.59 39.21 -1.38
C ILE A 79 -18.70 40.69 -1.00
N GLN A 80 -18.15 41.08 0.14
CA GLN A 80 -18.23 42.47 0.62
C GLN A 80 -17.19 43.37 -0.07
N ASP A 81 -16.01 42.82 -0.39
CA ASP A 81 -14.92 43.54 -1.04
C ASP A 81 -14.18 42.66 -2.06
N ASN A 82 -13.74 43.25 -3.17
CA ASN A 82 -12.90 42.62 -4.18
C ASN A 82 -11.56 42.14 -3.60
N GLU A 83 -11.06 42.80 -2.57
CA GLU A 83 -9.84 42.36 -1.87
C GLU A 83 -9.97 40.99 -1.20
N ASP A 84 -11.19 40.57 -0.82
CA ASP A 84 -11.41 39.23 -0.25
C ASP A 84 -11.18 38.13 -1.30
N ILE A 85 -11.52 38.40 -2.56
CA ILE A 85 -11.26 37.49 -3.68
C ILE A 85 -9.75 37.38 -3.92
N ILE A 86 -9.04 38.51 -3.92
CA ILE A 86 -7.58 38.55 -4.10
C ILE A 86 -6.87 37.82 -2.96
N GLY A 87 -7.31 38.03 -1.72
CA GLY A 87 -6.78 37.33 -0.54
C GLY A 87 -7.02 35.82 -0.58
N ALA A 88 -8.24 35.39 -0.91
CA ALA A 88 -8.57 33.97 -1.07
C ALA A 88 -7.77 33.32 -2.22
N LEU A 89 -7.62 34.02 -3.35
CA LEU A 89 -6.77 33.55 -4.45
C LEU A 89 -5.30 33.44 -4.04
N SER A 90 -4.78 34.41 -3.29
CA SER A 90 -3.41 34.37 -2.77
C SER A 90 -3.19 33.11 -1.91
N LEU A 91 -4.14 32.81 -1.02
CA LEU A 91 -4.13 31.58 -0.23
C LEU A 91 -4.15 30.32 -1.12
N ILE A 92 -4.96 30.27 -2.17
CA ILE A 92 -4.98 29.14 -3.13
C ILE A 92 -3.61 28.96 -3.80
N ILE A 93 -3.01 30.03 -4.32
CA ILE A 93 -1.71 30.01 -5.02
C ILE A 93 -0.62 29.44 -4.09
N TYR A 94 -0.53 29.97 -2.88
CA TYR A 94 0.50 29.55 -1.92
C TYR A 94 0.23 28.15 -1.36
N SER A 95 -1.03 27.75 -1.25
CA SER A 95 -1.37 26.37 -0.83
C SER A 95 -0.99 25.36 -1.89
N LEU A 96 -1.27 25.62 -3.16
CA LEU A 96 -0.84 24.80 -4.30
C LEU A 96 0.69 24.72 -4.40
N THR A 97 1.38 25.81 -4.08
CA THR A 97 2.85 25.88 -4.11
C THR A 97 3.49 25.14 -2.94
N LEU A 98 3.01 25.33 -1.71
CA LEU A 98 3.61 24.74 -0.52
C LEU A 98 3.29 23.25 -0.37
N LEU A 99 2.03 22.86 -0.62
CA LEU A 99 1.58 21.48 -0.37
C LEU A 99 1.75 20.59 -1.61
N PRO A 100 0.99 20.71 -2.71
CA PRO A 100 1.20 19.89 -3.92
C PRO A 100 2.62 19.98 -4.50
N LEU A 101 3.13 21.18 -4.80
CA LEU A 101 4.41 21.34 -5.49
C LEU A 101 5.60 20.99 -4.59
N ILE A 102 5.79 21.72 -3.49
CA ILE A 102 6.98 21.57 -2.64
C ILE A 102 6.88 20.32 -1.77
N LYS A 103 5.87 20.20 -0.90
CA LYS A 103 5.75 19.07 0.03
C LYS A 103 5.59 17.76 -0.72
N TYR A 104 4.60 17.61 -1.60
CA TYR A 104 4.31 16.30 -2.18
C TYR A 104 5.21 15.95 -3.36
N VAL A 105 5.19 16.76 -4.41
CA VAL A 105 5.86 16.43 -5.69
C VAL A 105 7.39 16.39 -5.55
N PHE A 106 7.99 17.31 -4.80
CA PHE A 106 9.45 17.34 -4.63
C PHE A 106 9.97 16.53 -3.44
N ILE A 107 9.21 16.43 -2.34
CA ILE A 107 9.66 15.77 -1.11
C ILE A 107 8.98 14.40 -0.92
N VAL A 108 7.68 14.33 -0.67
CA VAL A 108 6.97 13.09 -0.28
C VAL A 108 7.03 12.01 -1.37
N LEU A 109 6.96 12.34 -2.66
CA LEU A 109 7.07 11.35 -3.75
C LEU A 109 8.41 10.60 -3.74
N ARG A 110 9.47 11.19 -3.17
CA ARG A 110 10.77 10.52 -3.00
C ARG A 110 10.73 9.48 -1.87
N ALA A 111 9.78 9.58 -0.95
CA ALA A 111 9.57 8.63 0.14
C ALA A 111 8.63 7.52 -0.33
N ASN A 112 9.04 6.81 -1.39
CA ASN A 112 8.31 5.67 -1.92
C ASN A 112 8.98 4.35 -1.55
N ASP A 113 8.19 3.28 -1.45
CA ASP A 113 8.68 1.92 -1.26
C ASP A 113 8.77 1.22 -2.62
N ASN A 114 9.91 1.38 -3.31
CA ASN A 114 10.17 0.84 -4.65
C ASN A 114 9.05 1.17 -5.67
N GLY A 115 8.62 2.44 -5.68
CA GLY A 115 7.58 2.95 -6.57
C GLY A 115 6.15 2.91 -6.01
N GLN A 116 5.90 2.34 -4.84
CA GLN A 116 4.60 2.46 -4.16
C GLN A 116 4.58 3.66 -3.21
N GLY A 117 3.48 4.40 -3.20
CA GLY A 117 3.23 5.46 -2.21
C GLY A 117 1.97 5.21 -1.39
N GLY A 118 1.61 6.19 -0.57
CA GLY A 118 0.53 6.10 0.40
C GLY A 118 0.99 5.75 1.82
N THR A 119 0.05 5.81 2.77
CA THR A 119 0.32 5.67 4.21
C THR A 119 0.92 4.31 4.60
N PHE A 120 0.45 3.20 4.03
CA PHE A 120 1.01 1.87 4.29
C PHE A 120 2.36 1.62 3.60
N ALA A 121 2.67 2.30 2.49
CA ALA A 121 4.00 2.27 1.89
C ALA A 121 5.02 2.95 2.81
N LEU A 122 4.69 4.12 3.36
CA LEU A 122 5.50 4.80 4.39
C LEU A 122 5.70 3.90 5.63
N TYR A 123 4.63 3.24 6.10
CA TYR A 123 4.72 2.31 7.22
C TYR A 123 5.61 1.10 6.92
N SER A 124 5.50 0.51 5.73
CA SER A 124 6.34 -0.61 5.30
C SER A 124 7.82 -0.24 5.29
N LEU A 125 8.14 0.96 4.78
CA LEU A 125 9.49 1.50 4.77
C LEU A 125 10.05 1.65 6.19
N LEU A 126 9.24 2.12 7.14
CA LEU A 126 9.62 2.19 8.56
C LEU A 126 9.80 0.80 9.19
N CYS A 127 8.90 -0.15 8.93
CA CYS A 127 8.99 -1.54 9.42
C CYS A 127 10.23 -2.28 8.92
N ARG A 128 10.79 -1.85 7.79
CA ARG A 128 12.00 -2.42 7.21
C ARG A 128 13.28 -1.91 7.90
N HIS A 129 13.29 -0.66 8.34
CA HIS A 129 14.44 -0.01 8.96
C HIS A 129 14.42 -0.08 10.50
N ALA A 130 13.26 -0.34 11.09
CA ALA A 130 13.05 -0.51 12.53
C ALA A 130 12.14 -1.72 12.83
N LYS A 131 12.37 -2.40 13.95
CA LYS A 131 11.57 -3.56 14.41
C LYS A 131 10.25 -3.13 15.04
N ILE A 132 9.39 -2.53 14.21
CA ILE A 132 8.13 -1.88 14.61
C ILE A 132 6.87 -2.60 14.09
N SER A 133 7.03 -3.65 13.29
CA SER A 133 5.92 -4.51 12.87
C SER A 133 5.21 -5.07 14.11
N THR A 134 3.90 -4.92 14.17
CA THR A 134 3.06 -5.43 15.28
C THR A 134 2.83 -6.93 15.20
N ILE A 135 2.84 -7.52 14.00
CA ILE A 135 2.89 -8.98 13.82
C ILE A 135 4.36 -9.39 13.84
N PRO A 136 4.82 -10.18 14.85
CA PRO A 136 6.22 -10.57 15.00
C PRO A 136 6.55 -11.76 14.10
N ASN A 137 6.38 -11.59 12.79
CA ASN A 137 6.75 -12.60 11.80
C ASN A 137 8.17 -12.37 11.25
N GLN A 138 8.89 -11.29 11.59
CA GLN A 138 10.25 -11.06 11.05
C GLN A 138 11.23 -12.17 11.48
N HIS A 139 11.75 -12.93 10.53
CA HIS A 139 12.76 -13.96 10.74
C HIS A 139 14.14 -13.40 10.34
N ARG A 140 15.22 -13.81 11.01
CA ARG A 140 16.58 -13.29 10.72
C ARG A 140 16.97 -13.45 9.25
N THR A 141 16.55 -14.55 8.62
CA THR A 141 16.83 -14.84 7.20
C THR A 141 16.07 -13.94 6.23
N ASP A 142 15.05 -13.20 6.67
CA ASP A 142 14.36 -12.21 5.82
C ASP A 142 15.15 -10.90 5.74
N GLU A 143 15.97 -10.60 6.76
CA GLU A 143 16.86 -9.44 6.75
C GLU A 143 17.97 -9.56 5.71
N ASN A 144 18.23 -10.78 5.20
CA ASN A 144 19.27 -11.09 4.21
C ASN A 144 18.79 -11.04 2.75
N LEU A 145 17.51 -10.74 2.50
CA LEU A 145 16.99 -10.62 1.13
C LEU A 145 17.71 -9.49 0.39
N THR A 146 18.06 -9.70 -0.87
CA THR A 146 18.74 -8.66 -1.69
C THR A 146 17.87 -7.42 -1.87
N THR A 147 16.55 -7.62 -1.88
CA THR A 147 15.56 -6.55 -1.91
C THR A 147 15.43 -5.85 -0.56
N TYR A 148 16.05 -6.32 0.52
CA TYR A 148 16.06 -5.77 1.87
C TYR A 148 17.36 -4.98 2.12
N SER A 149 17.56 -3.88 1.39
CA SER A 149 18.70 -2.98 1.56
C SER A 149 18.80 -2.47 3.00
N ARG A 150 19.75 -3.01 3.76
CA ARG A 150 20.17 -2.48 5.05
C ARG A 150 21.34 -1.54 4.82
N GLN A 151 21.19 -0.28 5.20
CA GLN A 151 22.37 0.55 5.44
C GLN A 151 22.73 0.40 6.92
N THR A 152 23.93 -0.07 7.22
CA THR A 152 24.47 -0.14 8.58
C THR A 152 24.44 1.26 9.21
N PHE A 153 23.99 1.31 10.47
CA PHE A 153 23.92 2.55 11.23
C PHE A 153 25.24 2.74 11.96
N ASP A 154 25.76 3.96 11.95
CA ASP A 154 26.74 4.34 12.95
C ASP A 154 26.02 4.48 14.30
N ASP A 155 26.53 3.82 15.35
CA ASP A 155 25.87 3.62 16.64
C ASP A 155 25.60 4.94 17.40
N SER A 156 26.32 6.00 17.04
CA SER A 156 26.19 7.36 17.60
C SER A 156 25.16 8.25 16.89
N SER A 157 24.67 7.84 15.71
CA SER A 157 23.84 8.67 14.83
C SER A 157 22.44 8.97 15.40
N LEU A 158 21.87 10.12 15.00
CA LEU A 158 20.49 10.50 15.36
C LEU A 158 19.49 9.43 14.89
N ALA A 159 19.73 8.82 13.73
CA ALA A 159 18.95 7.70 13.21
C ALA A 159 18.95 6.49 14.18
N ALA A 160 20.11 6.13 14.74
CA ALA A 160 20.19 5.05 15.73
C ALA A 160 19.43 5.39 17.02
N LYS A 161 19.49 6.65 17.48
CA LYS A 161 18.71 7.12 18.65
C LYS A 161 17.20 7.04 18.41
N VAL A 162 16.71 7.52 17.27
CA VAL A 162 15.29 7.45 16.91
C VAL A 162 14.83 6.01 16.76
N LYS A 163 15.66 5.14 16.16
CA LYS A 163 15.38 3.71 16.02
C LYS A 163 15.19 3.06 17.40
N ARG A 164 16.15 3.25 18.31
CA ARG A 164 16.05 2.75 19.69
C ARG A 164 14.83 3.32 20.41
N TRP A 165 14.54 4.61 20.23
CA TRP A 165 13.37 5.25 20.85
C TRP A 165 12.05 4.63 20.38
N LEU A 166 11.93 4.32 19.09
CA LEU A 166 10.74 3.70 18.48
C LEU A 166 10.63 2.21 18.83
N GLU A 167 11.75 1.50 18.91
CA GLU A 167 11.80 0.07 19.27
C GLU A 167 11.59 -0.19 20.77
N ALA A 168 11.91 0.77 21.64
CA ALA A 168 11.95 0.59 23.08
C ALA A 168 10.61 0.23 23.75
N HIS A 169 9.49 0.75 23.25
CA HIS A 169 8.18 0.60 23.93
C HIS A 169 7.09 0.14 22.96
N THR A 170 6.36 -0.91 23.35
CA THR A 170 5.20 -1.44 22.60
C THR A 170 4.12 -0.38 22.38
N TYR A 171 3.91 0.52 23.35
CA TYR A 171 2.97 1.65 23.22
C TYR A 171 3.28 2.52 22.00
N LYS A 172 4.55 2.80 21.69
CA LYS A 172 4.93 3.66 20.55
C LYS A 172 4.69 2.95 19.22
N LYS A 173 4.96 1.65 19.15
CA LYS A 173 4.65 0.82 17.98
C LYS A 173 3.15 0.80 17.71
N ASN A 174 2.35 0.62 18.77
CA ASN A 174 0.89 0.65 18.68
C ASN A 174 0.37 2.04 18.30
N ALA A 175 0.91 3.12 18.85
CA ALA A 175 0.53 4.48 18.51
C ALA A 175 0.83 4.80 17.03
N LEU A 176 2.01 4.42 16.53
CA LEU A 176 2.35 4.54 15.12
C LEU A 176 1.43 3.69 14.23
N HIS A 177 1.13 2.47 14.63
CA HIS A 177 0.21 1.62 13.88
C HIS A 177 -1.21 2.19 13.83
N ILE A 178 -1.74 2.70 14.95
CA ILE A 178 -3.04 3.38 15.00
C ILE A 178 -3.03 4.62 14.09
N LEU A 179 -1.95 5.41 14.11
CA LEU A 179 -1.79 6.57 13.24
C LEU A 179 -1.91 6.18 11.75
N VAL A 180 -1.24 5.10 11.34
CA VAL A 180 -1.32 4.56 9.97
C VAL A 180 -2.73 4.09 9.62
N LEU A 181 -3.38 3.37 10.54
CA LEU A 181 -4.76 2.90 10.34
C LEU A 181 -5.73 4.08 10.17
N VAL A 182 -5.59 5.14 10.97
CA VAL A 182 -6.40 6.36 10.85
C VAL A 182 -6.19 7.01 9.48
N GLY A 183 -4.93 7.20 9.06
CA GLY A 183 -4.62 7.77 7.74
C GLY A 183 -5.17 6.95 6.58
N THR A 184 -5.07 5.62 6.67
CA THR A 184 -5.66 4.71 5.66
C THR A 184 -7.19 4.82 5.62
N CYS A 185 -7.86 4.80 6.77
CA CYS A 185 -9.32 4.89 6.80
C CYS A 185 -9.85 6.23 6.26
N MET A 186 -9.13 7.33 6.54
CA MET A 186 -9.46 8.63 5.97
C MET A 186 -9.20 8.70 4.46
N ALA A 187 -8.14 8.05 3.97
CA ALA A 187 -7.88 7.92 2.53
C ALA A 187 -8.92 7.05 1.80
N ILE A 188 -9.47 6.02 2.45
CA ILE A 188 -10.63 5.27 1.92
C ILE A 188 -11.86 6.19 1.87
N GLY A 189 -12.05 7.05 2.87
CA GLY A 189 -13.09 8.09 2.89
C GLY A 189 -12.97 9.06 1.72
N ASP A 190 -11.74 9.53 1.42
CA ASP A 190 -11.40 10.35 0.25
C ASP A 190 -11.84 9.66 -1.06
N GLY A 191 -11.53 8.36 -1.21
CA GLY A 191 -11.96 7.54 -2.35
C GLY A 191 -13.48 7.38 -2.52
N ILE A 192 -14.27 7.58 -1.46
CA ILE A 192 -15.75 7.59 -1.52
C ILE A 192 -16.27 8.98 -1.91
N LEU A 193 -15.64 10.02 -1.39
CA LEU A 193 -16.10 11.40 -1.52
C LEU A 193 -15.68 12.05 -2.85
N THR A 194 -14.52 11.72 -3.42
CA THR A 194 -14.08 12.27 -4.72
C THR A 194 -15.08 12.02 -5.84
N PRO A 195 -15.56 10.77 -6.09
CA PRO A 195 -16.52 10.57 -7.17
C PRO A 195 -17.84 11.29 -6.90
N ALA A 196 -18.26 11.37 -5.63
CA ALA A 196 -19.48 12.07 -5.24
C ALA A 196 -19.39 13.58 -5.54
N ILE A 197 -18.30 14.25 -5.16
CA ILE A 197 -18.14 15.69 -5.37
C ILE A 197 -17.82 16.03 -6.83
N SER A 198 -16.89 15.31 -7.47
CA SER A 198 -16.42 15.66 -8.81
C SER A 198 -17.49 15.42 -9.87
N VAL A 199 -18.21 14.28 -9.82
CA VAL A 199 -19.29 13.98 -10.78
C VAL A 199 -20.48 14.91 -10.55
N LEU A 200 -20.86 15.17 -9.30
CA LEU A 200 -21.95 16.10 -9.00
C LEU A 200 -21.63 17.53 -9.45
N SER A 201 -20.38 17.98 -9.23
CA SER A 201 -19.92 19.31 -9.67
C SER A 201 -19.91 19.44 -11.19
N ALA A 202 -19.47 18.39 -11.90
CA ALA A 202 -19.49 18.36 -13.35
C ALA A 202 -20.92 18.34 -13.92
N ALA A 203 -21.82 17.54 -13.34
CA ALA A 203 -23.23 17.50 -13.74
C ALA A 203 -23.96 18.83 -13.44
N GLY A 204 -23.50 19.59 -12.44
CA GLY A 204 -24.03 20.90 -12.08
C GLY A 204 -24.04 21.92 -13.24
N GLY A 205 -23.16 21.76 -14.23
CA GLY A 205 -23.12 22.62 -15.43
C GLY A 205 -24.42 22.64 -16.23
N ILE A 206 -25.27 21.60 -16.14
CA ILE A 206 -26.57 21.55 -16.84
C ILE A 206 -27.50 22.69 -16.36
N LYS A 207 -27.38 23.08 -15.09
CA LYS A 207 -28.27 24.07 -14.47
C LYS A 207 -28.06 25.50 -14.99
N VAL A 208 -26.86 25.80 -15.48
CA VAL A 208 -26.49 27.15 -15.95
C VAL A 208 -27.30 27.55 -17.18
N ASP A 209 -27.52 26.60 -18.10
CA ASP A 209 -28.28 26.84 -19.33
C ASP A 209 -29.79 26.54 -19.14
N CYS A 210 -30.14 25.68 -18.18
CA CYS A 210 -31.52 25.32 -17.84
C CYS A 210 -31.89 25.68 -16.38
N PRO A 211 -32.03 26.97 -16.02
CA PRO A 211 -32.27 27.41 -14.65
C PRO A 211 -33.62 26.97 -14.05
N LYS A 212 -34.58 26.52 -14.89
CA LYS A 212 -35.88 25.97 -14.44
C LYS A 212 -35.80 24.53 -13.92
N MET A 213 -34.68 23.85 -14.10
CA MET A 213 -34.50 22.46 -13.68
C MET A 213 -34.22 22.39 -12.17
N SER A 214 -34.94 21.52 -11.44
CA SER A 214 -34.69 21.34 -10.01
C SER A 214 -33.33 20.70 -9.76
N ASN A 215 -32.72 20.99 -8.60
CA ASN A 215 -31.46 20.36 -8.17
C ASN A 215 -31.57 18.82 -8.13
N ASP A 216 -32.76 18.29 -7.90
CA ASP A 216 -32.99 16.84 -7.80
C ASP A 216 -32.65 16.12 -9.12
N TRP A 217 -32.90 16.75 -10.27
CA TRP A 217 -32.54 16.17 -11.56
C TRP A 217 -31.03 16.08 -11.77
N VAL A 218 -30.27 17.07 -11.30
CA VAL A 218 -28.80 17.04 -11.36
C VAL A 218 -28.25 15.87 -10.54
N ILE A 219 -28.83 15.65 -9.34
CA ILE A 219 -28.46 14.53 -8.47
C ILE A 219 -28.77 13.19 -9.15
N VAL A 220 -29.96 13.04 -9.76
CA VAL A 220 -30.33 11.81 -10.49
C VAL A 220 -29.36 11.53 -11.63
N VAL A 221 -29.00 12.55 -12.43
CA VAL A 221 -28.02 12.39 -13.51
C VAL A 221 -26.66 11.96 -12.96
N ALA A 222 -26.18 12.60 -11.88
CA ALA A 222 -24.93 12.21 -11.24
C ALA A 222 -24.96 10.76 -10.72
N VAL A 223 -26.05 10.33 -10.09
CA VAL A 223 -26.22 8.94 -9.60
C VAL A 223 -26.21 7.95 -10.75
N VAL A 224 -26.87 8.23 -11.87
CA VAL A 224 -26.85 7.37 -13.07
C VAL A 224 -25.43 7.24 -13.62
N ILE A 225 -24.69 8.36 -13.72
CA ILE A 225 -23.29 8.35 -14.15
C ILE A 225 -22.44 7.51 -13.21
N LEU A 226 -22.60 7.67 -11.89
CA LEU A 226 -21.85 6.90 -10.88
C LEU A 226 -22.14 5.39 -10.97
N VAL A 227 -23.41 4.99 -11.05
CA VAL A 227 -23.78 3.56 -11.14
C VAL A 227 -23.23 2.93 -12.42
N ALA A 228 -23.35 3.62 -13.56
CA ALA A 228 -22.79 3.14 -14.82
C ALA A 228 -21.26 3.01 -14.72
N PHE A 229 -20.60 4.03 -14.18
CA PHE A 229 -19.15 4.07 -14.01
C PHE A 229 -18.63 2.96 -13.10
N PHE A 230 -19.20 2.78 -11.91
CA PHE A 230 -18.81 1.72 -10.97
C PHE A 230 -19.10 0.31 -11.51
N SER A 231 -20.17 0.15 -12.30
CA SER A 231 -20.50 -1.13 -12.94
C SER A 231 -19.47 -1.52 -14.01
N MET A 232 -18.90 -0.54 -14.72
CA MET A 232 -17.91 -0.77 -15.78
C MET A 232 -16.49 -1.07 -15.26
N GLN A 233 -16.23 -0.92 -13.96
CA GLN A 233 -14.89 -1.08 -13.36
C GLN A 233 -14.25 -2.46 -13.57
N HIS A 234 -15.07 -3.51 -13.66
CA HIS A 234 -14.59 -4.88 -13.80
C HIS A 234 -13.89 -5.16 -15.14
N TYR A 235 -14.16 -4.36 -16.19
CA TYR A 235 -13.47 -4.46 -17.47
C TYR A 235 -12.00 -4.02 -17.41
N GLY A 236 -11.61 -3.37 -16.31
CA GLY A 236 -10.25 -2.93 -16.05
C GLY A 236 -9.85 -1.67 -16.82
N THR A 237 -8.90 -0.94 -16.25
CA THR A 237 -8.38 0.31 -16.85
C THR A 237 -7.46 0.08 -18.03
N ASP A 238 -6.86 -1.10 -18.20
CA ASP A 238 -5.84 -1.35 -19.23
C ASP A 238 -6.29 -0.97 -20.65
N ARG A 239 -7.55 -1.27 -21.00
CA ARG A 239 -8.09 -1.03 -22.34
C ARG A 239 -8.39 0.45 -22.61
N VAL A 240 -8.65 1.24 -21.57
CA VAL A 240 -9.12 2.63 -21.69
C VAL A 240 -8.09 3.64 -21.18
N ALA A 241 -7.06 3.20 -20.45
CA ALA A 241 -6.05 4.05 -19.84
C ALA A 241 -5.27 4.90 -20.86
N TRP A 242 -5.12 4.42 -22.09
CA TRP A 242 -4.52 5.20 -23.17
C TRP A 242 -5.33 6.47 -23.51
N LEU A 243 -6.67 6.44 -23.37
CA LEU A 243 -7.55 7.56 -23.64
C LEU A 243 -7.58 8.59 -22.50
N PHE A 244 -7.22 8.19 -21.28
CA PHE A 244 -7.27 9.08 -20.11
C PHE A 244 -6.29 10.25 -20.22
N ALA A 245 -5.05 10.00 -20.66
CA ALA A 245 -4.02 11.03 -20.77
C ALA A 245 -4.39 12.15 -21.79
N PRO A 246 -4.83 11.85 -23.02
CA PRO A 246 -5.31 12.87 -23.95
C PRO A 246 -6.48 13.72 -23.41
N ILE A 247 -7.48 13.10 -22.78
CA ILE A 247 -8.65 13.81 -22.25
C ILE A 247 -8.23 14.77 -21.13
N VAL A 248 -7.41 14.31 -20.20
CA VAL A 248 -6.96 15.13 -19.07
C VAL A 248 -5.99 16.23 -19.53
N LEU A 249 -5.11 15.97 -20.50
CA LEU A 249 -4.30 17.02 -21.09
C LEU A 249 -5.18 18.10 -21.74
N LEU A 250 -6.17 17.69 -22.54
CA LEU A 250 -7.11 18.61 -23.17
C LEU A 250 -7.87 19.43 -22.12
N TRP A 251 -8.33 18.80 -21.05
CA TRP A 251 -8.95 19.47 -19.90
C TRP A 251 -8.03 20.56 -19.31
N PHE A 252 -6.77 20.24 -19.01
CA PHE A 252 -5.82 21.20 -18.46
C PHE A 252 -5.57 22.39 -19.41
N LEU A 253 -5.40 22.12 -20.70
CA LEU A 253 -5.21 23.17 -21.71
C LEU A 253 -6.46 24.06 -21.84
N LEU A 254 -7.66 23.49 -21.75
CA LEU A 254 -8.91 24.25 -21.79
C LEU A 254 -9.10 25.13 -20.56
N ILE A 255 -8.92 24.61 -19.34
CA ILE A 255 -9.04 25.45 -18.13
C ILE A 255 -7.96 26.53 -18.09
N GLY A 256 -6.74 26.22 -18.55
CA GLY A 256 -5.64 27.17 -18.60
C GLY A 256 -5.87 28.28 -19.64
N SER A 257 -6.35 27.93 -20.83
CA SER A 257 -6.66 28.91 -21.88
C SER A 257 -7.87 29.78 -21.56
N VAL A 258 -8.97 29.21 -21.04
CA VAL A 258 -10.11 29.99 -20.55
C VAL A 258 -9.69 30.90 -19.39
N GLY A 259 -8.85 30.40 -18.49
CA GLY A 259 -8.27 31.18 -17.40
C GLY A 259 -7.49 32.40 -17.91
N ALA A 260 -6.57 32.20 -18.87
CA ALA A 260 -5.79 33.26 -19.49
C ALA A 260 -6.67 34.30 -20.20
N LEU A 261 -7.71 33.85 -20.92
CA LEU A 261 -8.68 34.74 -21.59
C LEU A 261 -9.46 35.59 -20.57
N ASN A 262 -9.84 35.01 -19.43
CA ASN A 262 -10.58 35.72 -18.38
C ASN A 262 -9.72 36.77 -17.67
N ILE A 263 -8.42 36.50 -17.45
CA ILE A 263 -7.48 37.51 -16.92
C ILE A 263 -7.40 38.70 -17.88
N TRP A 264 -7.25 38.43 -19.18
CA TRP A 264 -7.12 39.48 -20.19
C TRP A 264 -8.42 40.29 -20.36
N LYS A 265 -9.59 39.64 -20.35
CA LYS A 265 -10.90 40.27 -20.61
C LYS A 265 -11.49 40.98 -19.39
N HIS A 266 -11.34 40.41 -18.19
CA HIS A 266 -12.04 40.88 -17.01
C HIS A 266 -11.18 41.83 -16.17
N ASP A 267 -10.17 41.35 -15.46
CA ASP A 267 -9.36 42.23 -14.61
C ASP A 267 -7.94 41.70 -14.38
N SER A 268 -6.94 42.48 -14.80
CA SER A 268 -5.52 42.19 -14.55
C SER A 268 -5.09 42.47 -13.11
N SER A 269 -5.90 43.21 -12.33
CA SER A 269 -5.59 43.53 -10.92
C SER A 269 -5.53 42.29 -10.03
N VAL A 270 -6.15 41.18 -10.46
CA VAL A 270 -6.14 39.86 -9.81
C VAL A 270 -4.72 39.32 -9.65
N LEU A 271 -3.79 39.69 -10.54
CA LEU A 271 -2.39 39.28 -10.47
C LEU A 271 -1.67 39.78 -9.21
N LYS A 272 -2.25 40.76 -8.49
CA LYS A 272 -1.77 41.16 -7.17
C LYS A 272 -1.78 40.00 -6.15
N ALA A 273 -2.61 38.98 -6.36
CA ALA A 273 -2.69 37.79 -5.49
C ALA A 273 -1.38 36.99 -5.40
N PHE A 274 -0.45 37.13 -6.36
CA PHE A 274 0.88 36.52 -6.28
C PHE A 274 1.76 37.14 -5.18
N ASN A 275 1.38 38.30 -4.64
CA ASN A 275 2.05 38.88 -3.48
C ASN A 275 1.44 38.30 -2.18
N PRO A 276 2.23 37.66 -1.30
CA PRO A 276 1.72 37.02 -0.10
C PRO A 276 1.18 38.02 0.94
N VAL A 277 1.45 39.31 0.80
CA VAL A 277 0.89 40.37 1.66
C VAL A 277 -0.64 40.34 1.67
N TYR A 278 -1.27 39.92 0.57
CA TYR A 278 -2.73 39.79 0.50
C TYR A 278 -3.29 38.70 1.41
N ILE A 279 -2.50 37.68 1.76
CA ILE A 279 -2.87 36.68 2.78
C ILE A 279 -2.98 37.36 4.15
N TYR A 280 -2.01 38.20 4.51
CA TYR A 280 -2.04 38.93 5.77
C TYR A 280 -3.24 39.89 5.84
N HIS A 281 -3.54 40.60 4.75
CA HIS A 281 -4.72 41.46 4.67
C HIS A 281 -6.03 40.67 4.80
N TYR A 282 -6.09 39.50 4.17
CA TYR A 282 -7.25 38.61 4.24
C TYR A 282 -7.59 38.21 5.68
N PHE A 283 -6.57 37.83 6.48
CA PHE A 283 -6.78 37.46 7.88
C PHE A 283 -7.03 38.66 8.79
N ARG A 284 -6.42 39.82 8.52
CA ARG A 284 -6.60 41.04 9.34
C ARG A 284 -8.04 41.56 9.31
N ARG A 285 -8.78 41.33 8.21
CA ARG A 285 -10.11 41.88 7.97
C ARG A 285 -11.26 41.14 8.67
N GLY A 286 -11.02 40.00 9.34
CA GLY A 286 -11.95 39.48 10.36
C GLY A 286 -12.12 37.95 10.44
N HIS A 287 -12.86 37.50 11.46
CA HIS A 287 -13.07 36.10 11.83
C HIS A 287 -13.93 35.27 10.84
N LYS A 288 -14.83 35.88 10.06
CA LYS A 288 -15.63 35.14 9.05
C LYS A 288 -14.74 34.50 7.98
N ASN A 289 -13.60 35.12 7.67
CA ASN A 289 -12.60 34.64 6.72
C ASN A 289 -11.85 33.39 7.20
N TRP A 290 -11.99 32.98 8.47
CA TRP A 290 -11.44 31.70 8.94
C TRP A 290 -12.26 30.51 8.43
N THR A 291 -13.57 30.68 8.21
CA THR A 291 -14.45 29.60 7.74
C THR A 291 -14.32 29.34 6.24
N SER A 292 -13.94 30.34 5.45
CA SER A 292 -13.69 30.22 4.01
C SER A 292 -12.45 29.38 3.69
N LEU A 293 -11.51 29.25 4.63
CA LEU A 293 -10.34 28.37 4.50
C LEU A 293 -10.72 26.91 4.22
N GLY A 294 -11.86 26.44 4.74
CA GLY A 294 -12.35 25.09 4.44
C GLY A 294 -12.70 24.90 2.95
N GLY A 295 -13.15 25.95 2.26
CA GLY A 295 -13.37 25.94 0.82
C GLY A 295 -12.05 26.07 0.03
N ILE A 296 -11.11 26.89 0.52
CA ILE A 296 -9.78 27.03 -0.09
C ILE A 296 -8.98 25.72 -0.02
N MET A 297 -9.12 24.96 1.08
CA MET A 297 -8.54 23.63 1.26
C MET A 297 -8.90 22.67 0.10
N LEU A 298 -10.08 22.83 -0.50
CA LEU A 298 -10.52 22.00 -1.62
C LEU A 298 -9.67 22.19 -2.89
N SER A 299 -8.80 23.21 -2.94
CA SER A 299 -7.89 23.42 -4.07
C SER A 299 -6.69 22.45 -4.08
N ILE A 300 -6.38 21.86 -2.94
CA ILE A 300 -5.23 20.94 -2.77
C ILE A 300 -5.67 19.48 -2.57
N THR A 301 -6.97 19.21 -2.65
CA THR A 301 -7.52 17.86 -2.62
C THR A 301 -7.07 17.06 -3.85
N GLY A 302 -6.78 15.77 -3.68
CA GLY A 302 -6.15 14.94 -4.72
C GLY A 302 -4.63 14.89 -4.70
N THR A 303 -3.97 15.69 -3.85
CA THR A 303 -2.52 15.56 -3.64
C THR A 303 -2.14 14.25 -2.94
N GLU A 304 -2.99 13.76 -2.05
CA GLU A 304 -2.79 12.47 -1.38
C GLU A 304 -3.06 11.29 -2.34
N ALA A 305 -4.09 11.39 -3.19
CA ALA A 305 -4.35 10.42 -4.25
C ALA A 305 -3.13 10.29 -5.18
N LEU A 306 -2.52 11.41 -5.58
CA LEU A 306 -1.25 11.46 -6.32
C LEU A 306 -0.14 10.66 -5.63
N PHE A 307 -0.05 10.71 -4.30
CA PHE A 307 0.95 9.94 -3.55
C PHE A 307 0.59 8.46 -3.47
N ALA A 308 -0.67 8.11 -3.19
CA ALA A 308 -1.12 6.72 -3.10
C ALA A 308 -0.99 5.97 -4.44
N ASP A 309 -1.23 6.64 -5.56
CA ASP A 309 -1.23 6.05 -6.92
C ASP A 309 0.12 6.13 -7.66
N LEU A 310 1.21 6.39 -6.93
CA LEU A 310 2.58 6.44 -7.45
C LEU A 310 3.02 5.16 -8.21
N SER A 311 2.34 4.03 -7.96
CA SER A 311 2.70 2.68 -8.39
C SER A 311 2.93 2.43 -9.89
N HIS A 312 2.55 3.39 -10.73
CA HIS A 312 2.55 3.25 -12.19
C HIS A 312 3.67 4.00 -12.91
N PHE A 313 4.21 5.07 -12.32
CA PHE A 313 5.10 6.00 -13.03
C PHE A 313 6.34 6.36 -12.22
N PRO A 314 7.50 6.57 -12.87
CA PRO A 314 8.69 7.03 -12.18
C PRO A 314 8.50 8.45 -11.65
N VAL A 315 9.03 8.73 -10.46
CA VAL A 315 8.90 10.04 -9.78
C VAL A 315 9.27 11.24 -10.69
N PRO A 316 10.38 11.21 -11.46
CA PRO A 316 10.73 12.35 -12.32
C PRO A 316 9.70 12.65 -13.42
N ALA A 317 8.97 11.63 -13.91
CA ALA A 317 7.91 11.84 -14.90
C ALA A 317 6.73 12.60 -14.31
N ILE A 318 6.35 12.27 -13.07
CA ILE A 318 5.30 12.97 -12.32
C ILE A 318 5.73 14.41 -12.01
N GLN A 319 7.00 14.62 -11.64
CA GLN A 319 7.55 15.97 -11.39
C GLN A 319 7.48 16.86 -12.63
N ILE A 320 7.85 16.33 -13.81
CA ILE A 320 7.79 17.06 -15.07
C ILE A 320 6.33 17.39 -15.44
N ALA A 321 5.44 16.40 -15.42
CA ALA A 321 4.03 16.59 -15.74
C ALA A 321 3.37 17.63 -14.83
N PHE A 322 3.66 17.56 -13.52
CA PHE A 322 3.10 18.50 -12.56
C PHE A 322 3.64 19.92 -12.76
N ALA A 323 4.96 20.10 -12.78
CA ALA A 323 5.58 21.41 -12.77
C ALA A 323 5.33 22.20 -14.07
N PHE A 324 5.26 21.52 -15.22
CA PHE A 324 5.16 22.18 -16.53
C PHE A 324 3.75 22.20 -17.13
N VAL A 325 2.84 21.31 -16.71
CA VAL A 325 1.48 21.25 -17.26
C VAL A 325 0.45 21.55 -16.18
N VAL A 326 0.36 20.70 -15.16
CA VAL A 326 -0.73 20.75 -14.17
C VAL A 326 -0.71 22.05 -13.36
N PHE A 327 0.44 22.35 -12.74
CA PHE A 327 0.61 23.54 -11.89
C PHE A 327 0.31 24.86 -12.62
N PRO A 328 0.91 25.18 -13.79
CA PRO A 328 0.60 26.42 -14.48
C PRO A 328 -0.85 26.50 -14.96
N CYS A 329 -1.43 25.40 -15.45
CA CYS A 329 -2.84 25.38 -15.89
C CYS A 329 -3.80 25.63 -14.72
N LEU A 330 -3.55 25.05 -13.55
CA LEU A 330 -4.35 25.30 -12.34
C LEU A 330 -4.22 26.74 -11.85
N LEU A 331 -3.01 27.30 -11.83
CA LEU A 331 -2.82 28.71 -11.47
C LEU A 331 -3.59 29.64 -12.41
N LEU A 332 -3.52 29.41 -13.73
CA LEU A 332 -4.27 30.17 -14.73
C LEU A 332 -5.79 30.00 -14.55
N ALA A 333 -6.26 28.78 -14.25
CA ALA A 333 -7.68 28.52 -14.03
C ALA A 333 -8.21 29.29 -12.80
N TYR A 334 -7.53 29.21 -11.65
CA TYR A 334 -7.98 29.91 -10.44
C TYR A 334 -7.88 31.44 -10.57
N THR A 335 -6.80 31.95 -11.17
CA THR A 335 -6.63 33.39 -11.41
C THR A 335 -7.68 33.92 -12.39
N GLY A 336 -7.98 33.19 -13.46
CA GLY A 336 -9.03 33.56 -14.40
C GLY A 336 -10.45 33.52 -13.82
N GLN A 337 -10.76 32.52 -12.99
CA GLN A 337 -12.04 32.48 -12.27
C GLN A 337 -12.18 33.66 -11.31
N ALA A 338 -11.14 33.98 -10.55
CA ALA A 338 -11.13 35.16 -9.69
C ALA A 338 -11.33 36.46 -10.48
N ALA A 339 -10.70 36.60 -11.64
CA ALA A 339 -10.88 37.75 -12.53
C ALA A 339 -12.33 37.92 -12.99
N TYR A 340 -12.99 36.81 -13.34
CA TYR A 340 -14.41 36.82 -13.69
C TYR A 340 -15.30 37.24 -12.50
N ILE A 341 -15.06 36.67 -11.32
CA ILE A 341 -15.85 36.92 -10.10
C ILE A 341 -15.72 38.37 -9.62
N MET A 342 -14.54 38.99 -9.75
CA MET A 342 -14.33 40.40 -9.36
C MET A 342 -15.26 41.38 -10.09
N LYS A 343 -15.68 41.05 -11.32
CA LYS A 343 -16.68 41.83 -12.07
C LYS A 343 -18.11 41.33 -11.90
N ASN A 344 -18.30 40.08 -11.48
CA ASN A 344 -19.61 39.40 -11.42
C ASN A 344 -19.83 38.72 -10.06
N GLN A 345 -19.83 39.51 -8.97
CA GLN A 345 -19.87 39.00 -7.60
C GLN A 345 -21.08 38.10 -7.29
N GLY A 346 -22.22 38.28 -7.96
CA GLY A 346 -23.41 37.45 -7.78
C GLY A 346 -23.31 36.04 -8.40
N HIS A 347 -22.25 35.74 -9.17
CA HIS A 347 -22.13 34.52 -9.96
C HIS A 347 -21.23 33.44 -9.32
N VAL A 348 -20.84 33.58 -8.04
CA VAL A 348 -19.87 32.67 -7.40
C VAL A 348 -20.29 31.20 -7.44
N LYS A 349 -21.60 30.92 -7.35
CA LYS A 349 -22.12 29.54 -7.32
C LYS A 349 -21.89 28.76 -8.61
N ASP A 350 -21.96 29.45 -9.74
CA ASP A 350 -21.77 28.86 -11.07
C ASP A 350 -20.52 29.44 -11.75
N ALA A 351 -19.57 29.98 -10.97
CA ALA A 351 -18.49 30.83 -11.48
C ALA A 351 -17.66 30.13 -12.55
N PHE A 352 -17.34 28.85 -12.36
CA PHE A 352 -16.61 28.06 -13.35
C PHE A 352 -17.33 28.08 -14.70
N TYR A 353 -18.57 27.62 -14.74
CA TYR A 353 -19.34 27.47 -15.98
C TYR A 353 -19.68 28.82 -16.62
N ARG A 354 -20.02 29.85 -15.83
CA ARG A 354 -20.32 31.19 -16.34
C ARG A 354 -19.09 31.97 -16.82
N SER A 355 -17.89 31.55 -16.40
CA SER A 355 -16.64 32.14 -16.88
C SER A 355 -16.20 31.61 -18.24
N ILE A 356 -16.89 30.59 -18.78
CA ILE A 356 -16.57 29.99 -20.07
C ILE A 356 -17.28 30.79 -21.19
N PRO A 357 -16.59 31.12 -22.30
CA PRO A 357 -17.24 31.73 -23.46
C PRO A 357 -18.29 30.81 -24.11
N ASP A 358 -19.42 31.38 -24.55
CA ASP A 358 -20.58 30.63 -25.07
C ASP A 358 -20.23 29.64 -26.18
N GLY A 359 -19.33 30.01 -27.10
CA GLY A 359 -18.93 29.15 -28.22
C GLY A 359 -18.17 27.88 -27.85
N VAL A 360 -17.58 27.81 -26.65
CA VAL A 360 -16.81 26.63 -26.16
C VAL A 360 -17.45 25.96 -24.95
N TYR A 361 -18.64 26.42 -24.53
CA TYR A 361 -19.35 25.92 -23.34
C TYR A 361 -19.63 24.42 -23.41
N TRP A 362 -20.32 23.95 -24.45
CA TRP A 362 -20.71 22.54 -24.61
C TRP A 362 -19.52 21.59 -24.73
N PRO A 363 -18.48 21.88 -25.55
CA PRO A 363 -17.25 21.10 -25.54
C PRO A 363 -16.60 21.04 -24.16
N MET A 364 -16.54 22.15 -23.44
CA MET A 364 -15.96 22.22 -22.10
C MET A 364 -16.76 21.39 -21.09
N PHE A 365 -18.08 21.41 -21.16
CA PHE A 365 -18.96 20.62 -20.31
C PHE A 365 -18.74 19.11 -20.47
N ILE A 366 -18.64 18.63 -21.72
CA ILE A 366 -18.38 17.20 -22.01
C ILE A 366 -17.01 16.80 -21.47
N ILE A 367 -15.98 17.63 -21.70
CA ILE A 367 -14.62 17.35 -21.24
C ILE A 367 -14.52 17.43 -19.71
N ALA A 368 -15.22 18.36 -19.06
CA ALA A 368 -15.30 18.44 -17.60
C ALA A 368 -15.91 17.17 -17.00
N THR A 369 -16.98 16.65 -17.60
CA THR A 369 -17.64 15.42 -17.17
C THR A 369 -16.72 14.21 -17.36
N ALA A 370 -16.03 14.13 -18.49
CA ALA A 370 -15.04 13.07 -18.74
C ALA A 370 -13.86 13.16 -17.75
N ALA A 371 -13.35 14.36 -17.48
CA ALA A 371 -12.28 14.59 -16.52
C ALA A 371 -12.70 14.20 -15.09
N ALA A 372 -13.94 14.50 -14.67
CA ALA A 372 -14.49 14.09 -13.38
C ALA A 372 -14.60 12.56 -13.23
N ILE A 373 -14.98 11.85 -14.29
CA ILE A 373 -15.02 10.38 -14.30
C ILE A 373 -13.59 9.81 -14.20
N ILE A 374 -12.63 10.38 -14.92
CA ILE A 374 -11.23 9.96 -14.87
C ILE A 374 -10.60 10.25 -13.50
N ALA A 375 -10.90 11.41 -12.92
CA ALA A 375 -10.50 11.77 -11.55
C ALA A 375 -11.00 10.76 -10.52
N SER A 376 -12.28 10.38 -10.63
CA SER A 376 -12.89 9.35 -9.80
C SER A 376 -12.19 8.00 -9.96
N GLN A 377 -11.67 7.69 -11.15
CA GLN A 377 -10.98 6.43 -11.39
C GLN A 377 -9.63 6.33 -10.68
N ALA A 378 -8.89 7.43 -10.65
CA ALA A 378 -7.62 7.52 -9.94
C ALA A 378 -7.82 7.21 -8.44
N THR A 379 -8.79 7.85 -7.81
CA THR A 379 -9.02 7.68 -6.35
C THR A 379 -9.55 6.29 -5.99
N ILE A 380 -10.39 5.69 -6.84
CA ILE A 380 -10.83 4.29 -6.68
C ILE A 380 -9.62 3.33 -6.79
N SER A 381 -8.74 3.55 -7.77
CA SER A 381 -7.53 2.74 -7.98
C SER A 381 -6.57 2.87 -6.80
N ALA A 382 -6.36 4.08 -6.30
CA ALA A 382 -5.60 4.35 -5.09
C ALA A 382 -6.18 3.63 -3.87
N THR A 383 -7.51 3.60 -3.73
CA THR A 383 -8.20 2.89 -2.65
C THR A 383 -7.97 1.38 -2.72
N PHE A 384 -8.01 0.77 -3.92
CA PHE A 384 -7.68 -0.64 -4.11
C PHE A 384 -6.22 -0.95 -3.75
N SER A 385 -5.30 -0.07 -4.13
CA SER A 385 -3.87 -0.19 -3.77
C SER A 385 -3.67 -0.14 -2.26
N ILE A 386 -4.31 0.81 -1.57
CA ILE A 386 -4.25 0.94 -0.10
C ILE A 386 -4.81 -0.30 0.60
N ILE A 387 -5.96 -0.82 0.15
CA ILE A 387 -6.56 -2.03 0.75
C ILE A 387 -5.67 -3.24 0.52
N LYS A 388 -5.05 -3.36 -0.66
CA LYS A 388 -4.09 -4.44 -0.93
C LYS A 388 -2.87 -4.35 -0.01
N GLN A 389 -2.33 -3.15 0.22
CA GLN A 389 -1.24 -2.93 1.17
C GLN A 389 -1.68 -3.28 2.61
N ALA A 390 -2.91 -2.93 3.00
CA ALA A 390 -3.47 -3.27 4.31
C ALA A 390 -3.67 -4.79 4.51
N LEU A 391 -4.08 -5.51 3.46
CA LEU A 391 -4.19 -6.98 3.47
C LEU A 391 -2.85 -7.64 3.79
N SER A 392 -1.78 -7.18 3.17
CA SER A 392 -0.45 -7.77 3.36
C SER A 392 0.16 -7.49 4.72
N HIS A 393 -0.26 -6.42 5.41
CA HIS A 393 0.06 -6.17 6.81
C HIS A 393 -0.85 -6.92 7.80
N GLY A 394 -1.83 -7.69 7.31
CA GLY A 394 -2.81 -8.37 8.16
C GLY A 394 -3.79 -7.42 8.85
N CYS A 395 -3.95 -6.19 8.34
CA CYS A 395 -4.80 -5.15 8.92
C CYS A 395 -6.18 -5.07 8.26
N PHE A 396 -6.41 -5.81 7.18
CA PHE A 396 -7.71 -5.82 6.47
C PHE A 396 -8.24 -7.26 6.30
N PRO A 397 -9.56 -7.48 6.38
CA PRO A 397 -10.17 -8.77 6.09
C PRO A 397 -9.90 -9.27 4.68
N ARG A 398 -9.76 -10.58 4.52
CA ARG A 398 -9.35 -11.18 3.23
C ARG A 398 -10.40 -10.97 2.14
N VAL A 399 -10.01 -10.26 1.07
CA VAL A 399 -10.85 -9.97 -0.11
C VAL A 399 -10.23 -10.50 -1.40
N LYS A 400 -11.04 -10.67 -2.45
CA LYS A 400 -10.55 -11.12 -3.76
C LYS A 400 -9.82 -9.99 -4.48
N VAL A 401 -8.52 -10.15 -4.69
CA VAL A 401 -7.72 -9.24 -5.51
C VAL A 401 -7.62 -9.80 -6.92
N VAL A 402 -8.09 -9.05 -7.92
CA VAL A 402 -8.00 -9.40 -9.34
C VAL A 402 -7.08 -8.40 -10.04
N HIS A 403 -6.07 -8.90 -10.74
CA HIS A 403 -5.23 -8.06 -11.59
C HIS A 403 -5.84 -7.99 -12.98
N THR A 404 -6.15 -6.78 -13.42
CA THR A 404 -6.83 -6.55 -14.70
C THR A 404 -5.87 -6.56 -15.89
N SER A 405 -4.59 -6.21 -15.68
CA SER A 405 -3.55 -6.29 -16.70
C SER A 405 -2.54 -7.40 -16.42
N LYS A 406 -2.12 -8.09 -17.49
CA LYS A 406 -1.02 -9.08 -17.46
C LYS A 406 0.36 -8.40 -17.52
N ILE A 407 0.41 -7.16 -18.02
CA ILE A 407 1.64 -6.40 -18.26
C ILE A 407 1.89 -5.42 -17.10
N PHE A 408 0.84 -4.73 -16.65
CA PHE A 408 0.91 -3.79 -15.54
C PHE A 408 0.33 -4.40 -14.25
N LEU A 409 1.17 -5.07 -13.49
CA LEU A 409 0.87 -5.65 -12.16
C LEU A 409 0.32 -4.65 -11.11
N GLY A 410 0.33 -3.34 -11.39
CA GLY A 410 -0.25 -2.29 -10.54
C GLY A 410 -1.75 -2.07 -10.75
N GLN A 411 -2.34 -2.52 -11.86
CA GLN A 411 -3.77 -2.37 -12.10
C GLN A 411 -4.55 -3.45 -11.34
N ILE A 412 -5.13 -3.03 -10.22
CA ILE A 412 -5.81 -3.91 -9.27
C ILE A 412 -7.30 -3.59 -9.29
N TYR A 413 -8.12 -4.63 -9.30
CA TYR A 413 -9.57 -4.56 -9.14
C TYR A 413 -9.98 -5.44 -7.97
N ILE A 414 -10.70 -4.86 -7.00
CA ILE A 414 -11.24 -5.57 -5.84
C ILE A 414 -12.77 -5.49 -5.91
N PRO A 415 -13.46 -6.54 -6.41
CA PRO A 415 -14.90 -6.49 -6.66
C PRO A 415 -15.72 -6.11 -5.43
N ASP A 416 -15.42 -6.73 -4.28
CA ASP A 416 -16.17 -6.54 -3.04
C ASP A 416 -16.11 -5.07 -2.58
N ILE A 417 -14.92 -4.45 -2.68
CA ILE A 417 -14.71 -3.05 -2.33
C ILE A 417 -15.36 -2.13 -3.35
N ASN A 418 -15.30 -2.43 -4.64
CA ASN A 418 -15.92 -1.64 -5.68
C ASN A 418 -17.43 -1.42 -5.43
N TRP A 419 -18.15 -2.50 -5.07
CA TRP A 419 -19.58 -2.42 -4.74
C TRP A 419 -19.84 -1.61 -3.46
N ILE A 420 -19.00 -1.78 -2.43
CA ILE A 420 -19.09 -0.99 -1.19
C ILE A 420 -18.87 0.50 -1.48
N LEU A 421 -17.84 0.84 -2.26
CA LEU A 421 -17.55 2.21 -2.67
C LEU A 421 -18.71 2.80 -3.48
N MET A 422 -19.27 2.05 -4.43
CA MET A 422 -20.42 2.50 -5.21
C MET A 422 -21.63 2.84 -4.32
N ILE A 423 -22.00 1.94 -3.41
CA ILE A 423 -23.16 2.13 -2.52
C ILE A 423 -22.94 3.36 -1.62
N LEU A 424 -21.76 3.48 -1.01
CA LEU A 424 -21.44 4.61 -0.14
C LEU A 424 -21.37 5.93 -0.92
N CYS A 425 -20.80 5.92 -2.12
CA CYS A 425 -20.72 7.10 -2.97
C CYS A 425 -22.12 7.59 -3.38
N VAL A 426 -22.97 6.69 -3.87
CA VAL A 426 -24.38 7.00 -4.21
C VAL A 426 -25.15 7.49 -2.97
N ALA A 427 -24.93 6.87 -1.81
CA ALA A 427 -25.58 7.30 -0.57
C ALA A 427 -25.15 8.71 -0.14
N VAL A 428 -23.87 9.06 -0.29
CA VAL A 428 -23.38 10.42 -0.03
C VAL A 428 -23.96 11.41 -1.03
N THR A 429 -23.92 11.10 -2.34
CA THR A 429 -24.46 11.99 -3.38
C THR A 429 -25.96 12.23 -3.25
N ALA A 430 -26.73 11.19 -2.94
CA ALA A 430 -28.19 11.30 -2.76
C ALA A 430 -28.58 11.92 -1.41
N GLY A 431 -27.81 11.63 -0.34
CA GLY A 431 -28.06 12.14 1.00
C GLY A 431 -27.71 13.62 1.14
N PHE A 432 -26.57 14.04 0.59
CA PHE A 432 -26.14 15.43 0.59
C PHE A 432 -26.66 16.15 -0.66
N ARG A 433 -27.89 16.62 -0.58
CA ARG A 433 -28.50 17.48 -1.62
C ARG A 433 -27.75 18.80 -1.85
N ASN A 434 -26.88 19.19 -0.91
CA ASN A 434 -26.08 20.41 -0.97
C ASN A 434 -24.60 20.08 -1.21
N GLN A 435 -24.07 20.52 -2.35
CA GLN A 435 -22.68 20.33 -2.76
C GLN A 435 -21.68 20.95 -1.78
N SER A 436 -22.07 22.01 -1.04
CA SER A 436 -21.18 22.61 -0.03
C SER A 436 -20.91 21.70 1.17
N GLN A 437 -21.91 20.91 1.59
CA GLN A 437 -21.74 19.97 2.69
C GLN A 437 -20.83 18.81 2.30
N ILE A 438 -20.90 18.34 1.05
CA ILE A 438 -19.96 17.36 0.50
C ILE A 438 -18.56 17.94 0.45
N GLY A 439 -18.40 19.21 0.06
CA GLY A 439 -17.10 19.91 0.10
C GLY A 439 -16.48 19.95 1.50
N ASN A 440 -17.27 20.25 2.53
CA ASN A 440 -16.80 20.26 3.91
C ASN A 440 -16.40 18.86 4.40
N ALA A 441 -17.19 17.84 4.07
CA ALA A 441 -16.85 16.43 4.31
C ALA A 441 -15.51 16.08 3.65
N TYR A 442 -15.38 16.42 2.37
CA TYR A 442 -14.20 16.11 1.58
C TYR A 442 -12.92 16.76 2.14
N GLY A 443 -12.99 18.06 2.47
CA GLY A 443 -11.88 18.76 3.13
C GLY A 443 -11.47 18.13 4.47
N THR A 444 -12.44 17.61 5.25
CA THR A 444 -12.16 16.95 6.53
C THR A 444 -11.35 15.67 6.37
N ALA A 445 -11.71 14.81 5.42
CA ALA A 445 -10.97 13.58 5.15
C ALA A 445 -9.52 13.90 4.76
N VAL A 446 -9.34 14.79 3.79
CA VAL A 446 -8.02 15.09 3.20
C VAL A 446 -7.06 15.75 4.20
N VAL A 447 -7.51 16.73 4.98
CA VAL A 447 -6.62 17.38 5.98
C VAL A 447 -6.07 16.37 6.99
N ILE A 448 -6.92 15.45 7.47
CA ILE A 448 -6.50 14.43 8.45
C ILE A 448 -5.47 13.50 7.81
N VAL A 449 -5.65 13.06 6.57
CA VAL A 449 -4.64 12.24 5.90
C VAL A 449 -3.34 13.02 5.70
N MET A 450 -3.41 14.29 5.29
CA MET A 450 -2.21 15.12 5.09
C MET A 450 -1.39 15.27 6.39
N LEU A 451 -2.06 15.48 7.52
CA LEU A 451 -1.43 15.53 8.84
C LEU A 451 -0.77 14.19 9.19
N VAL A 452 -1.47 13.08 8.96
CA VAL A 452 -0.91 11.73 9.18
C VAL A 452 0.34 11.52 8.32
N THR A 453 0.30 11.88 7.05
CA THR A 453 1.45 11.80 6.13
C THR A 453 2.62 12.65 6.64
N THR A 454 2.38 13.86 7.13
CA THR A 454 3.41 14.71 7.75
C THR A 454 4.05 14.04 8.95
N PHE A 455 3.25 13.45 9.86
CA PHE A 455 3.78 12.74 11.02
C PHE A 455 4.55 11.47 10.67
N LEU A 456 4.16 10.74 9.62
CA LEU A 456 4.90 9.57 9.13
C LEU A 456 6.20 9.92 8.41
N MET A 457 6.25 11.09 7.75
CA MET A 457 7.44 11.57 7.07
C MET A 457 8.58 11.93 8.02
N ILE A 458 8.26 12.45 9.22
CA ILE A 458 9.27 12.82 10.24
C ILE A 458 10.23 11.65 10.55
N PRO A 459 9.76 10.47 11.01
CA PRO A 459 10.65 9.34 11.27
C PRO A 459 11.32 8.81 10.00
N ILE A 460 10.71 8.94 8.81
CA ILE A 460 11.34 8.51 7.55
C ILE A 460 12.52 9.40 7.19
N MET A 461 12.37 10.73 7.29
CA MET A 461 13.47 11.66 7.01
C MET A 461 14.64 11.46 7.98
N LEU A 462 14.36 11.11 9.24
CA LEU A 462 15.38 10.87 10.27
C LEU A 462 16.03 9.47 10.16
N LEU A 463 15.24 8.42 9.93
CA LEU A 463 15.71 7.01 9.94
C LEU A 463 16.22 6.55 8.58
N VAL A 464 15.48 6.86 7.51
CA VAL A 464 15.72 6.34 6.16
C VAL A 464 16.61 7.30 5.37
N TRP A 465 16.26 8.58 5.32
CA TRP A 465 17.03 9.58 4.55
C TRP A 465 18.24 10.13 5.31
N ARG A 466 18.34 9.89 6.63
CA ARG A 466 19.43 10.39 7.48
C ARG A 466 19.62 11.91 7.35
N SER A 467 18.52 12.63 7.16
CA SER A 467 18.55 14.08 7.00
C SER A 467 18.96 14.78 8.29
N HIS A 468 19.65 15.91 8.16
CA HIS A 468 20.00 16.73 9.32
C HIS A 468 18.73 17.20 10.04
N TRP A 469 18.76 17.26 11.37
CA TRP A 469 17.58 17.60 12.19
C TRP A 469 16.96 18.95 11.79
N SER A 470 17.79 19.89 11.33
CA SER A 470 17.37 21.23 10.87
C SER A 470 16.47 21.17 9.64
N VAL A 471 16.77 20.28 8.68
CA VAL A 471 15.95 20.09 7.47
C VAL A 471 14.60 19.49 7.85
N VAL A 472 14.60 18.53 8.76
CA VAL A 472 13.38 17.89 9.26
C VAL A 472 12.53 18.91 10.05
N ALA A 473 13.16 19.73 10.89
CA ALA A 473 12.47 20.78 11.65
C ALA A 473 11.85 21.83 10.72
N LEU A 474 12.58 22.26 9.67
CA LEU A 474 12.07 23.20 8.67
C LEU A 474 10.88 22.62 7.91
N PHE A 475 11.00 21.39 7.39
CA PHE A 475 9.92 20.69 6.70
C PHE A 475 8.67 20.53 7.59
N THR A 476 8.88 20.10 8.82
CA THR A 476 7.80 19.86 9.79
C THR A 476 7.10 21.16 10.16
N SER A 477 7.87 22.21 10.46
CA SER A 477 7.33 23.52 10.81
C SER A 477 6.51 24.12 9.68
N LEU A 478 7.04 24.11 8.44
CA LEU A 478 6.31 24.64 7.27
C LEU A 478 5.05 23.84 6.97
N SER A 479 5.11 22.50 7.02
CA SER A 479 3.95 21.64 6.74
C SER A 479 2.87 21.77 7.81
N LEU A 480 3.24 21.71 9.09
CA LEU A 480 2.29 21.82 10.19
C LEU A 480 1.67 23.22 10.31
N LEU A 481 2.41 24.29 10.00
CA LEU A 481 1.85 25.64 10.02
C LEU A 481 0.64 25.75 9.07
N VAL A 482 0.78 25.22 7.85
CA VAL A 482 -0.30 25.26 6.84
C VAL A 482 -1.40 24.27 7.20
N GLU A 483 -1.05 23.02 7.52
CA GLU A 483 -2.03 21.96 7.77
C GLU A 483 -2.83 22.18 9.04
N LEU A 484 -2.22 22.67 10.13
CA LEU A 484 -2.95 22.97 11.37
C LEU A 484 -3.88 24.17 11.18
N THR A 485 -3.53 25.12 10.31
CA THR A 485 -4.43 26.23 9.95
C THR A 485 -5.68 25.72 9.24
N TYR A 486 -5.51 24.82 8.26
CA TYR A 486 -6.65 24.18 7.59
C TYR A 486 -7.44 23.24 8.51
N PHE A 487 -6.75 22.48 9.36
CA PHE A 487 -7.38 21.60 10.34
C PHE A 487 -8.27 22.40 11.30
N SER A 488 -7.75 23.51 11.83
CA SER A 488 -8.51 24.44 12.67
C SER A 488 -9.77 24.95 11.96
N ALA A 489 -9.68 25.34 10.70
CA ALA A 489 -10.84 25.81 9.93
C ALA A 489 -11.90 24.71 9.71
N VAL A 490 -11.48 23.48 9.47
CA VAL A 490 -12.38 22.36 9.19
C VAL A 490 -13.05 21.81 10.45
N LEU A 491 -12.41 21.92 11.63
CA LEU A 491 -13.03 21.55 12.91
C LEU A 491 -14.36 22.28 13.15
N PHE A 492 -14.47 23.55 12.74
CA PHE A 492 -15.71 24.33 12.86
C PHE A 492 -16.83 23.92 11.89
N LYS A 493 -16.55 23.01 10.94
CA LYS A 493 -17.49 22.55 9.91
C LYS A 493 -17.85 21.07 10.06
N ILE A 494 -17.50 20.44 11.19
CA ILE A 494 -17.81 19.04 11.45
C ILE A 494 -19.32 18.80 11.46
N ASP A 495 -20.09 19.69 12.06
CA ASP A 495 -21.56 19.67 12.08
C ASP A 495 -22.18 19.93 10.69
N GLN A 496 -21.47 20.63 9.81
CA GLN A 496 -21.90 20.99 8.45
C GLN A 496 -21.49 19.97 7.37
N GLY A 497 -21.34 18.70 7.76
CA GLY A 497 -21.03 17.57 6.86
C GLY A 497 -19.68 16.89 7.14
N GLY A 498 -18.76 17.55 7.84
CA GLY A 498 -17.46 16.97 8.21
C GLY A 498 -17.53 15.70 9.06
N TRP A 499 -18.66 15.43 9.73
CA TRP A 499 -18.87 14.21 10.51
C TRP A 499 -18.95 12.93 9.67
N VAL A 500 -19.34 13.01 8.39
CA VAL A 500 -19.55 11.83 7.54
C VAL A 500 -18.28 11.02 7.28
N PRO A 501 -17.18 11.61 6.77
CA PRO A 501 -15.92 10.87 6.61
C PRO A 501 -15.41 10.32 7.94
N LEU A 502 -15.65 11.02 9.07
CA LEU A 502 -15.26 10.53 10.38
C LEU A 502 -16.02 9.27 10.79
N ILE A 503 -17.32 9.19 10.52
CA ILE A 503 -18.12 7.98 10.79
C ILE A 503 -17.70 6.84 9.86
N ILE A 504 -17.55 7.12 8.56
CA ILE A 504 -17.11 6.11 7.59
C ILE A 504 -15.71 5.58 7.97
N ALA A 505 -14.76 6.47 8.26
CA ALA A 505 -13.43 6.11 8.69
C ALA A 505 -13.46 5.37 10.03
N GLY A 506 -14.31 5.75 10.98
CA GLY A 506 -14.48 5.05 12.26
C GLY A 506 -14.99 3.62 12.08
N ALA A 507 -15.92 3.40 11.15
CA ALA A 507 -16.42 2.06 10.83
C ALA A 507 -15.33 1.18 10.20
N PHE A 508 -14.58 1.69 9.22
CA PHE A 508 -13.44 0.98 8.65
C PHE A 508 -12.34 0.74 9.67
N LEU A 509 -12.04 1.72 10.53
CA LEU A 509 -11.04 1.60 11.58
C LEU A 509 -11.40 0.51 12.57
N LEU A 510 -12.67 0.40 12.97
CA LEU A 510 -13.16 -0.68 13.82
C LEU A 510 -12.94 -2.06 13.17
N VAL A 511 -13.32 -2.20 11.89
CA VAL A 511 -13.14 -3.44 11.12
C VAL A 511 -11.67 -3.81 11.04
N MET A 512 -10.81 -2.87 10.65
CA MET A 512 -9.37 -3.08 10.49
C MET A 512 -8.69 -3.39 11.83
N TYR A 513 -9.02 -2.63 12.88
CA TYR A 513 -8.44 -2.80 14.21
C TYR A 513 -8.82 -4.15 14.82
N VAL A 514 -10.10 -4.54 14.77
CA VAL A 514 -10.55 -5.83 15.29
C VAL A 514 -9.97 -6.98 14.48
N TRP A 515 -9.90 -6.84 13.16
CA TRP A 515 -9.28 -7.85 12.29
C TRP A 515 -7.79 -8.04 12.63
N HIS A 516 -7.06 -6.93 12.76
CA HIS A 516 -5.65 -6.94 13.13
C HIS A 516 -5.45 -7.56 14.52
N TYR A 517 -6.23 -7.13 15.51
CA TYR A 517 -6.18 -7.64 16.88
C TYR A 517 -6.42 -9.15 16.92
N GLY A 518 -7.46 -9.65 16.25
CA GLY A 518 -7.73 -11.09 16.17
C GLY A 518 -6.65 -11.87 15.43
N SER A 519 -6.05 -11.28 14.38
CA SER A 519 -4.97 -11.90 13.62
C SER A 519 -3.66 -12.01 14.43
N VAL A 520 -3.29 -10.95 15.15
CA VAL A 520 -2.15 -10.96 16.09
C VAL A 520 -2.36 -12.01 17.17
N LEU A 521 -3.54 -12.02 17.78
CA LEU A 521 -3.87 -12.92 18.88
C LEU A 521 -3.83 -14.40 18.44
N ARG A 522 -4.33 -14.68 17.24
CA ARG A 522 -4.26 -16.00 16.62
C ARG A 522 -2.81 -16.42 16.38
N TYR A 523 -2.00 -15.53 15.81
CA TYR A 523 -0.60 -15.79 15.52
C TYR A 523 0.21 -16.04 16.81
N GLU A 524 0.04 -15.20 17.83
CA GLU A 524 0.70 -15.39 19.13
C GLU A 524 0.32 -16.74 19.75
N PHE A 525 -0.95 -17.11 19.72
CA PHE A 525 -1.38 -18.40 20.24
C PHE A 525 -0.77 -19.57 19.46
N GLU A 526 -0.69 -19.48 18.13
CA GLU A 526 -0.05 -20.50 17.29
C GLU A 526 1.45 -20.65 17.60
N VAL A 527 2.15 -19.53 17.84
CA VAL A 527 3.56 -19.52 18.26
C VAL A 527 3.75 -20.15 19.64
N HIS A 528 2.91 -19.82 20.62
CA HIS A 528 2.99 -20.39 21.97
C HIS A 528 2.62 -21.87 22.01
N SER A 529 1.70 -22.28 21.14
CA SER A 529 1.22 -23.67 21.07
C SER A 529 2.00 -24.54 20.10
N ARG A 530 3.13 -24.05 19.58
CA ARG A 530 4.03 -24.82 18.70
C ARG A 530 4.49 -26.11 19.37
N VAL A 531 4.57 -27.16 18.57
CA VAL A 531 5.01 -28.47 19.03
C VAL A 531 6.54 -28.50 19.06
N SER A 532 7.12 -29.06 20.13
CA SER A 532 8.56 -29.16 20.27
C SER A 532 9.13 -30.15 19.23
N MET A 533 10.34 -29.87 18.75
CA MET A 533 11.04 -30.82 17.86
C MET A 533 11.31 -32.15 18.57
N ALA A 534 11.49 -32.13 19.90
CA ALA A 534 11.63 -33.33 20.72
C ALA A 534 10.41 -34.26 20.63
N TRP A 535 9.18 -33.72 20.56
CA TRP A 535 7.97 -34.53 20.36
C TRP A 535 7.99 -35.24 19.01
N ILE A 536 8.44 -34.56 17.95
CA ILE A 536 8.53 -35.14 16.60
C ILE A 536 9.63 -36.21 16.53
N LEU A 537 10.79 -35.93 17.10
CA LEU A 537 11.88 -36.91 17.20
C LEU A 537 11.44 -38.14 18.03
N GLY A 538 10.64 -37.90 19.07
CA GLY A 538 10.00 -38.92 19.89
C GLY A 538 8.93 -39.75 19.16
N LEU A 539 8.43 -39.31 17.98
CA LEU A 539 7.58 -40.14 17.11
C LEU A 539 8.37 -41.26 16.42
N GLY A 540 9.70 -41.22 16.40
CA GLY A 540 10.55 -42.26 15.82
C GLY A 540 10.20 -42.61 14.35
N PRO A 541 10.85 -43.63 13.77
CA PRO A 541 10.48 -44.16 12.46
C PRO A 541 9.20 -45.02 12.49
N GLY A 542 8.77 -45.43 13.68
CA GLY A 542 7.80 -46.52 13.87
C GLY A 542 6.71 -46.31 14.91
N LEU A 543 6.39 -45.08 15.37
CA LEU A 543 5.20 -44.89 16.22
C LEU A 543 3.90 -45.06 15.41
N GLY A 544 3.53 -46.29 15.07
CA GLY A 544 2.17 -46.67 14.66
C GLY A 544 1.50 -45.80 13.59
N LEU A 545 2.27 -44.97 12.88
CA LEU A 545 1.82 -43.93 11.96
C LEU A 545 1.91 -44.54 10.57
N VAL A 546 0.77 -44.85 10.00
CA VAL A 546 0.70 -45.44 8.67
C VAL A 546 1.18 -44.39 7.66
N ARG A 547 2.24 -44.72 6.91
CA ARG A 547 2.75 -43.85 5.82
C ARG A 547 2.01 -44.16 4.53
N VAL A 548 1.14 -43.25 4.11
CA VAL A 548 0.37 -43.37 2.86
C VAL A 548 1.21 -42.83 1.70
N PRO A 549 1.33 -43.54 0.56
CA PRO A 549 2.00 -43.03 -0.63
C PRO A 549 1.42 -41.68 -1.05
N GLY A 550 2.27 -40.70 -1.33
CA GLY A 550 1.83 -39.35 -1.68
C GLY A 550 2.62 -38.25 -0.97
N VAL A 551 2.25 -37.01 -1.26
CA VAL A 551 2.83 -35.81 -0.65
C VAL A 551 1.76 -35.01 0.08
N GLY A 552 1.99 -34.76 1.37
CA GLY A 552 1.12 -33.93 2.20
C GLY A 552 1.67 -32.52 2.36
N PHE A 553 1.02 -31.51 1.78
CA PHE A 553 1.31 -30.10 2.03
C PHE A 553 0.57 -29.60 3.26
N VAL A 554 1.29 -29.34 4.35
CA VAL A 554 0.71 -28.80 5.59
C VAL A 554 0.92 -27.30 5.64
N TYR A 555 -0.13 -26.52 5.41
CA TYR A 555 -0.04 -25.06 5.45
C TYR A 555 -0.02 -24.54 6.89
N THR A 556 0.93 -23.67 7.19
CA THR A 556 1.09 -23.04 8.51
C THR A 556 1.51 -21.58 8.39
N GLU A 557 1.15 -20.76 9.38
CA GLU A 557 1.65 -19.37 9.47
C GLU A 557 2.98 -19.31 10.25
N LEU A 558 3.47 -20.43 10.79
CA LEU A 558 4.71 -20.53 11.54
C LEU A 558 5.93 -20.69 10.63
N ALA A 559 6.83 -19.71 10.65
CA ALA A 559 8.15 -19.83 10.01
C ALA A 559 9.10 -20.80 10.74
N SER A 560 8.85 -21.07 12.02
CA SER A 560 9.66 -21.97 12.86
C SER A 560 8.80 -22.84 13.77
N GLY A 561 9.23 -24.08 14.00
CA GLY A 561 8.47 -25.07 14.76
C GLY A 561 7.45 -25.83 13.90
N VAL A 562 6.74 -26.77 14.52
CA VAL A 562 5.67 -27.51 13.86
C VAL A 562 4.32 -27.07 14.44
N PRO A 563 3.33 -26.80 13.59
CA PRO A 563 2.03 -26.31 14.04
C PRO A 563 1.30 -27.37 14.86
N ARG A 564 0.59 -26.93 15.90
CA ARG A 564 -0.26 -27.81 16.73
C ARG A 564 -1.32 -28.56 15.93
N ILE A 565 -1.73 -28.01 14.79
CA ILE A 565 -2.70 -28.65 13.90
C ILE A 565 -2.20 -29.99 13.38
N PHE A 566 -0.88 -30.12 13.17
CA PHE A 566 -0.26 -31.36 12.75
C PHE A 566 -0.28 -32.39 13.87
N SER A 567 0.04 -32.00 15.11
CA SER A 567 -0.11 -32.92 16.25
C SER A 567 -1.55 -33.36 16.44
N HIS A 568 -2.52 -32.44 16.30
CA HIS A 568 -3.94 -32.74 16.43
C HIS A 568 -4.44 -33.69 15.32
N LEU A 569 -3.93 -33.52 14.10
CA LEU A 569 -4.22 -34.43 12.99
C LEU A 569 -3.67 -35.82 13.30
N VAL A 570 -2.38 -35.91 13.64
CA VAL A 570 -1.68 -37.18 13.93
C VAL A 570 -2.31 -37.94 15.10
N THR A 571 -2.79 -37.25 16.14
CA THR A 571 -3.44 -37.90 17.28
C THR A 571 -4.83 -38.44 16.97
N ASN A 572 -5.58 -37.79 16.07
CA ASN A 572 -6.93 -38.22 15.72
C ASN A 572 -6.95 -39.18 14.51
N LEU A 573 -5.95 -39.05 13.63
CA LEU A 573 -5.77 -39.86 12.44
C LEU A 573 -4.29 -40.25 12.37
N PRO A 574 -3.92 -41.46 12.84
CA PRO A 574 -2.55 -41.92 12.91
C PRO A 574 -2.03 -42.38 11.52
N ALA A 575 -2.22 -41.55 10.50
CA ALA A 575 -1.68 -41.75 9.17
C ALA A 575 -1.16 -40.43 8.60
N VAL A 576 -0.02 -40.49 7.93
CA VAL A 576 0.64 -39.33 7.33
C VAL A 576 1.20 -39.70 5.97
N HIS A 577 1.35 -38.74 5.07
CA HIS A 577 1.93 -39.00 3.76
C HIS A 577 3.40 -39.41 3.87
N SER A 578 3.88 -40.18 2.88
CA SER A 578 5.28 -40.60 2.78
C SER A 578 6.25 -39.42 2.77
N VAL A 579 5.84 -38.31 2.16
CA VAL A 579 6.56 -37.03 2.18
C VAL A 579 5.63 -35.98 2.77
N VAL A 580 6.11 -35.22 3.76
CA VAL A 580 5.34 -34.13 4.37
C VAL A 580 6.12 -32.84 4.21
N VAL A 581 5.48 -31.82 3.63
CA VAL A 581 6.11 -30.51 3.48
C VAL A 581 5.25 -29.47 4.21
N PHE A 582 5.82 -28.86 5.24
CA PHE A 582 5.22 -27.74 5.95
C PHE A 582 5.43 -26.47 5.14
N VAL A 583 4.35 -25.96 4.55
CA VAL A 583 4.37 -24.77 3.68
C VAL A 583 3.96 -23.54 4.49
N CYS A 584 4.90 -22.61 4.67
CA CYS A 584 4.65 -21.32 5.29
C CYS A 584 4.67 -20.23 4.22
N VAL A 585 3.49 -19.72 3.85
CA VAL A 585 3.40 -18.57 2.93
C VAL A 585 3.44 -17.28 3.72
N LYS A 586 4.39 -16.43 3.40
CA LYS A 586 4.70 -15.23 4.17
C LYS A 586 4.76 -14.01 3.27
N TYR A 587 4.01 -12.98 3.64
CA TYR A 587 4.11 -11.67 3.02
C TYR A 587 5.13 -10.82 3.76
N LEU A 588 6.09 -10.28 3.01
CA LEU A 588 7.18 -9.46 3.52
C LEU A 588 6.93 -7.99 3.17
N PRO A 589 7.46 -7.05 3.98
CA PRO A 589 7.35 -5.63 3.71
C PRO A 589 8.31 -5.15 2.62
N VAL A 590 8.19 -5.80 1.47
CA VAL A 590 8.97 -5.53 0.26
C VAL A 590 8.05 -5.57 -0.94
N TYR A 591 8.41 -4.82 -1.96
CA TYR A 591 7.65 -4.71 -3.20
C TYR A 591 7.54 -6.04 -3.98
N LEU A 592 8.67 -6.70 -4.24
CA LEU A 592 8.77 -7.96 -4.99
C LEU A 592 9.86 -8.81 -4.33
N VAL A 593 9.61 -10.11 -4.21
CA VAL A 593 10.65 -11.08 -3.83
C VAL A 593 11.18 -11.74 -5.11
N PRO A 594 12.49 -11.69 -5.39
CA PRO A 594 13.11 -12.40 -6.51
C PRO A 594 12.73 -13.88 -6.52
N ALA A 595 12.58 -14.47 -7.72
CA ALA A 595 12.14 -15.86 -7.86
C ALA A 595 13.10 -16.84 -7.16
N ASP A 596 14.41 -16.59 -7.23
CA ASP A 596 15.44 -17.46 -6.66
C ASP A 596 15.48 -17.39 -5.12
N GLU A 597 15.03 -16.28 -4.52
CA GLU A 597 14.98 -16.07 -3.07
C GLU A 597 13.58 -16.37 -2.47
N ARG A 598 12.63 -16.78 -3.33
CA ARG A 598 11.22 -16.95 -2.97
C ARG A 598 10.98 -18.14 -2.07
N PHE A 599 11.66 -19.25 -2.32
CA PHE A 599 11.47 -20.50 -1.57
C PHE A 599 12.69 -20.77 -0.71
N LEU A 600 12.48 -20.88 0.60
CA LEU A 600 13.49 -21.33 1.54
C LEU A 600 13.10 -22.71 2.06
N VAL A 601 13.89 -23.73 1.73
CA VAL A 601 13.65 -25.11 2.14
C VAL A 601 14.62 -25.53 3.23
N ARG A 602 14.14 -26.29 4.22
CA ARG A 602 14.94 -26.95 5.25
C ARG A 602 14.34 -28.31 5.63
N ARG A 603 15.18 -29.29 5.96
CA ARG A 603 14.74 -30.59 6.49
C ARG A 603 14.29 -30.48 7.96
N ILE A 604 13.30 -31.29 8.35
CA ILE A 604 12.84 -31.42 9.75
C ILE A 604 13.11 -32.85 10.23
N GLY A 605 13.99 -32.98 11.22
CA GLY A 605 14.37 -34.28 11.79
C GLY A 605 15.29 -35.09 10.86
N PRO A 606 15.50 -36.39 11.16
CA PRO A 606 16.38 -37.27 10.39
C PRO A 606 15.88 -37.51 8.96
N ARG A 607 16.78 -37.91 8.04
CA ARG A 607 16.45 -38.23 6.64
C ARG A 607 15.30 -39.23 6.49
N SER A 608 15.21 -40.20 7.40
CA SER A 608 14.14 -41.21 7.43
C SER A 608 12.73 -40.63 7.59
N PHE A 609 12.58 -39.43 8.16
CA PHE A 609 11.27 -38.83 8.38
C PHE A 609 10.67 -38.23 7.10
N ARG A 610 11.52 -37.87 6.12
CA ARG A 610 11.12 -37.25 4.85
C ARG A 610 10.15 -36.07 5.05
N MET A 611 10.45 -35.27 6.06
CA MET A 611 9.71 -34.05 6.40
C MET A 611 10.53 -32.82 6.05
N PHE A 612 9.92 -31.88 5.35
CA PHE A 612 10.54 -30.64 4.92
C PHE A 612 9.74 -29.45 5.41
N ARG A 613 10.40 -28.32 5.63
CA ARG A 613 9.79 -27.00 5.76
C ARG A 613 10.11 -26.22 4.52
N CYS A 614 9.11 -25.58 3.93
CA CYS A 614 9.26 -24.62 2.86
C CYS A 614 8.63 -23.29 3.29
N VAL A 615 9.41 -22.22 3.32
CA VAL A 615 8.90 -20.86 3.52
C VAL A 615 8.85 -20.20 2.14
N ALA A 616 7.64 -19.87 1.69
CA ALA A 616 7.41 -19.16 0.44
C ALA A 616 7.17 -17.67 0.74
N ARG A 617 8.06 -16.82 0.24
CA ARG A 617 8.10 -15.38 0.52
C ARG A 617 7.50 -14.59 -0.62
N TYR A 618 6.57 -13.70 -0.31
CA TYR A 618 5.88 -12.86 -1.27
C TYR A 618 5.97 -11.40 -0.85
N GLY A 619 6.28 -10.52 -1.78
CA GLY A 619 6.10 -9.08 -1.61
C GLY A 619 4.65 -8.68 -1.85
N TYR A 620 4.33 -7.42 -1.62
CA TYR A 620 2.96 -6.91 -1.81
C TYR A 620 2.49 -6.93 -3.26
N LYS A 621 3.42 -6.98 -4.23
CA LYS A 621 3.08 -7.08 -5.65
C LYS A 621 3.09 -8.50 -6.19
N ASP A 622 3.72 -9.44 -5.48
CA ASP A 622 3.75 -10.84 -5.93
C ASP A 622 2.34 -11.43 -5.92
N VAL A 623 2.00 -12.14 -6.99
CA VAL A 623 0.67 -12.73 -7.18
C VAL A 623 0.79 -14.23 -7.08
N HIS A 624 -0.21 -14.84 -6.46
CA HIS A 624 -0.40 -16.28 -6.44
C HIS A 624 -1.55 -16.63 -7.40
N ARG A 625 -1.25 -16.91 -8.67
CA ARG A 625 -2.29 -17.30 -9.65
C ARG A 625 -2.52 -18.80 -9.61
N ARG A 626 -3.74 -19.19 -9.97
CA ARG A 626 -4.22 -20.58 -10.03
C ARG A 626 -3.37 -21.47 -10.95
N ASP A 627 -2.78 -20.90 -12.00
CA ASP A 627 -2.02 -21.62 -13.02
C ASP A 627 -0.49 -21.46 -12.88
N ASP A 628 0.01 -20.82 -11.83
CA ASP A 628 1.44 -20.49 -11.68
C ASP A 628 2.33 -21.71 -11.38
N GLY A 629 1.76 -22.92 -11.33
CA GLY A 629 2.51 -24.13 -11.04
C GLY A 629 3.18 -24.08 -9.65
N PHE A 630 2.58 -23.39 -8.68
CA PHE A 630 3.13 -23.23 -7.33
C PHE A 630 3.56 -24.55 -6.70
N GLU A 631 2.72 -25.58 -6.81
CA GLU A 631 3.07 -26.93 -6.34
C GLU A 631 4.34 -27.43 -7.01
N ARG A 632 4.47 -27.28 -8.34
CA ARG A 632 5.68 -27.69 -9.08
C ARG A 632 6.89 -26.91 -8.62
N ALA A 633 6.81 -25.59 -8.54
CA ALA A 633 7.92 -24.74 -8.11
C ALA A 633 8.37 -25.09 -6.68
N LEU A 634 7.43 -25.41 -5.79
CA LEU A 634 7.72 -25.84 -4.42
C LEU A 634 8.39 -27.23 -4.39
N PHE A 635 7.92 -28.17 -5.21
CA PHE A 635 8.56 -29.47 -5.39
C PHE A 635 9.97 -29.35 -5.96
N ASP A 636 10.15 -28.55 -7.01
CA ASP A 636 11.44 -28.32 -7.66
C ASP A 636 12.43 -27.70 -6.67
N SER A 637 11.96 -26.78 -5.82
CA SER A 637 12.76 -26.20 -4.74
C SER A 637 13.18 -27.24 -3.68
N VAL A 638 12.29 -28.17 -3.32
CA VAL A 638 12.62 -29.27 -2.39
C VAL A 638 13.62 -30.24 -3.02
N ALA A 639 13.41 -30.63 -4.28
CA ALA A 639 14.32 -31.50 -5.00
C ALA A 639 15.71 -30.87 -5.16
N LEU A 640 15.77 -29.57 -5.46
CA LEU A 640 17.02 -28.81 -5.53
C LEU A 640 17.72 -28.79 -4.17
N PHE A 641 16.98 -28.53 -3.08
CA PHE A 641 17.53 -28.58 -1.73
C PHE A 641 18.14 -29.94 -1.39
N VAL A 642 17.45 -31.05 -1.69
CA VAL A 642 17.96 -32.41 -1.43
C VAL A 642 19.28 -32.66 -2.18
N ARG A 643 19.39 -32.22 -3.44
CA ARG A 643 20.64 -32.30 -4.22
C ARG A 643 21.77 -31.45 -3.61
N MET A 644 21.46 -30.26 -3.10
CA MET A 644 22.46 -29.40 -2.47
C MET A 644 22.93 -29.93 -1.11
N GLU A 645 22.00 -30.43 -0.29
CA GLU A 645 22.27 -31.00 1.04
C GLU A 645 23.30 -32.13 0.94
N SER A 646 23.15 -33.01 -0.06
CA SER A 646 24.10 -34.09 -0.30
C SER A 646 25.46 -33.64 -0.81
N MET A 647 25.51 -32.56 -1.61
CA MET A 647 26.79 -32.02 -2.10
C MET A 647 27.59 -31.39 -0.96
N MET A 648 26.93 -30.74 0.00
CA MET A 648 27.58 -30.11 1.15
C MET A 648 28.12 -31.14 2.17
N GLU A 649 27.39 -32.23 2.41
CA GLU A 649 27.89 -33.31 3.28
C GLU A 649 29.11 -34.02 2.71
N GLY A 650 29.17 -34.23 1.39
CA GLY A 650 30.36 -34.80 0.72
C GLY A 650 31.63 -33.96 0.85
N CYS A 651 31.52 -32.65 1.13
CA CYS A 651 32.66 -31.77 1.36
C CYS A 651 33.12 -31.71 2.82
N SER A 652 32.25 -32.02 3.80
CA SER A 652 32.59 -31.91 5.22
C SER A 652 33.46 -33.07 5.73
N ASP A 653 33.42 -34.22 5.07
CA ASP A 653 34.22 -35.41 5.41
C ASP A 653 35.60 -35.45 4.70
N SER A 654 35.94 -34.41 3.93
CA SER A 654 37.16 -34.36 3.11
C SER A 654 38.42 -33.85 3.84
N GLU A 655 38.34 -33.46 5.12
CA GLU A 655 39.51 -32.96 5.88
C GLU A 655 40.26 -34.03 6.68
N GLU A 656 39.77 -35.29 6.77
CA GLU A 656 40.45 -36.35 7.55
C GLU A 656 40.97 -37.56 6.76
N CYS A 657 40.92 -37.58 5.42
CA CYS A 657 41.34 -38.76 4.66
C CYS A 657 42.49 -38.48 3.67
N CYS A 658 43.69 -38.26 4.22
CA CYS A 658 44.95 -38.48 3.49
C CYS A 658 45.69 -39.69 4.06
N SER A 659 45.16 -40.89 3.82
CA SER A 659 46.01 -42.09 3.70
C SER A 659 45.29 -43.25 2.97
N PHE A 660 45.93 -43.68 1.87
CA PHE A 660 45.82 -44.97 1.18
C PHE A 660 44.50 -45.39 0.48
N SER A 661 44.55 -45.30 -0.85
CA SER A 661 43.98 -46.21 -1.88
C SER A 661 42.56 -46.76 -1.67
N GLY A 662 41.59 -46.18 -2.38
CA GLY A 662 40.24 -46.75 -2.57
C GLY A 662 39.15 -45.78 -3.05
N GLY A 663 39.48 -44.71 -3.77
CA GLY A 663 38.54 -43.66 -4.15
C GLY A 663 37.77 -43.94 -5.44
N SER A 664 36.66 -44.67 -5.35
CA SER A 664 35.57 -44.61 -6.36
C SER A 664 34.23 -45.08 -5.81
N ALA A 665 34.19 -45.96 -4.80
CA ALA A 665 32.91 -46.50 -4.32
C ALA A 665 32.06 -45.51 -3.49
N ALA A 666 32.68 -44.64 -2.68
CA ALA A 666 31.95 -43.73 -1.78
C ALA A 666 31.24 -42.58 -2.53
N ALA A 667 31.92 -41.95 -3.50
CA ALA A 667 31.31 -40.90 -4.34
C ALA A 667 30.18 -41.45 -5.25
N THR A 668 30.29 -42.72 -5.68
CA THR A 668 29.23 -43.39 -6.43
C THR A 668 28.04 -43.76 -5.53
N GLN A 669 28.26 -44.17 -4.27
CA GLN A 669 27.18 -44.48 -3.34
C GLN A 669 26.35 -43.25 -2.95
N ASP A 670 26.99 -42.12 -2.65
CA ASP A 670 26.27 -40.88 -2.30
C ASP A 670 25.48 -40.32 -3.48
N SER A 671 26.05 -40.31 -4.69
CA SER A 671 25.33 -39.89 -5.90
C SER A 671 24.15 -40.80 -6.24
N THR A 672 24.26 -42.11 -5.95
CA THR A 672 23.15 -43.06 -6.13
C THR A 672 22.04 -42.83 -5.10
N MET A 673 22.38 -42.65 -3.80
CA MET A 673 21.40 -42.37 -2.75
C MET A 673 20.59 -41.08 -2.99
N VAL A 674 21.23 -40.06 -3.54
CA VAL A 674 20.58 -38.77 -3.88
C VAL A 674 19.63 -38.94 -5.05
N SER A 675 20.07 -39.66 -6.09
CA SER A 675 19.20 -39.99 -7.21
C SER A 675 17.98 -40.78 -6.74
N ASP A 676 18.17 -41.72 -5.81
CA ASP A 676 17.11 -42.53 -5.22
C ASP A 676 16.12 -41.71 -4.37
N GLU A 677 16.60 -40.74 -3.57
CA GLU A 677 15.71 -39.89 -2.76
C GLU A 677 14.90 -38.92 -3.65
N VAL A 678 15.52 -38.34 -4.68
CA VAL A 678 14.82 -37.46 -5.64
C VAL A 678 13.82 -38.25 -6.49
N GLU A 679 14.18 -39.46 -6.92
CA GLU A 679 13.25 -40.35 -7.63
C GLU A 679 12.08 -40.78 -6.73
N PHE A 680 12.34 -41.08 -5.46
CA PHE A 680 11.29 -41.36 -4.48
C PHE A 680 10.34 -40.16 -4.30
N LEU A 681 10.86 -38.93 -4.24
CA LEU A 681 10.04 -37.71 -4.20
C LEU A 681 9.14 -37.59 -5.45
N SER A 682 9.68 -37.90 -6.64
CA SER A 682 8.92 -37.89 -7.90
C SER A 682 7.79 -38.92 -7.88
N ARG A 683 8.08 -40.16 -7.48
CA ARG A 683 7.07 -41.23 -7.35
C ARG A 683 5.96 -40.86 -6.37
N CYS A 684 6.31 -40.23 -5.24
CA CYS A 684 5.30 -39.76 -4.28
C CYS A 684 4.44 -38.63 -4.85
N ARG A 685 5.00 -37.73 -5.64
CA ARG A 685 4.24 -36.67 -6.31
C ARG A 685 3.26 -37.26 -7.33
N GLU A 686 3.68 -38.28 -8.08
CA GLU A 686 2.82 -39.00 -9.04
C GLU A 686 1.68 -39.78 -8.35
N ALA A 687 1.93 -40.30 -7.15
CA ALA A 687 0.91 -40.98 -6.33
C ALA A 687 -0.20 -40.04 -5.84
N GLY A 688 0.05 -38.72 -5.79
CA GLY A 688 -0.95 -37.71 -5.45
C GLY A 688 -0.48 -36.69 -4.42
N VAL A 689 -1.09 -35.50 -4.46
CA VAL A 689 -0.81 -34.39 -3.55
C VAL A 689 -2.07 -34.07 -2.74
N VAL A 690 -1.93 -34.01 -1.42
CA VAL A 690 -3.01 -33.65 -0.50
C VAL A 690 -2.61 -32.38 0.26
N HIS A 691 -3.53 -31.44 0.31
CA HIS A 691 -3.37 -30.15 0.95
C HIS A 691 -4.07 -30.13 2.30
N ILE A 692 -3.31 -29.98 3.37
CA ILE A 692 -3.79 -29.98 4.75
C ILE A 692 -3.79 -28.54 5.24
N LEU A 693 -5.00 -28.01 5.50
CA LEU A 693 -5.18 -26.64 5.98
C LEU A 693 -5.84 -26.60 7.36
N GLY A 694 -5.27 -25.77 8.24
CA GLY A 694 -5.85 -25.48 9.54
C GLY A 694 -7.03 -24.52 9.46
N ASN A 695 -8.19 -24.94 9.99
CA ASN A 695 -9.33 -24.06 10.22
C ASN A 695 -9.43 -23.70 11.71
N THR A 696 -8.69 -22.67 12.10
CA THR A 696 -8.56 -22.23 13.49
C THR A 696 -9.62 -21.21 13.88
N ILE A 697 -10.56 -21.59 14.76
CA ILE A 697 -11.58 -20.71 15.33
C ILE A 697 -11.07 -20.11 16.64
N VAL A 698 -10.96 -18.79 16.71
CA VAL A 698 -10.60 -18.06 17.94
C VAL A 698 -11.89 -17.75 18.71
N ARG A 699 -11.93 -18.09 20.00
CA ARG A 699 -12.99 -17.75 20.95
C ARG A 699 -12.40 -17.10 22.19
N ALA A 700 -13.11 -16.14 22.77
CA ALA A 700 -12.71 -15.55 24.02
C ALA A 700 -12.87 -16.55 25.19
N ARG A 701 -11.94 -16.54 26.15
CA ARG A 701 -12.13 -17.30 27.40
C ARG A 701 -13.28 -16.76 28.25
N ARG A 702 -13.80 -17.59 29.16
CA ARG A 702 -14.94 -17.23 30.04
C ARG A 702 -14.60 -16.11 31.05
N ASP A 703 -13.33 -15.91 31.35
CA ASP A 703 -12.77 -14.86 32.20
C ASP A 703 -12.38 -13.58 31.42
N ALA A 704 -12.45 -13.58 30.09
CA ALA A 704 -12.13 -12.41 29.28
C ALA A 704 -13.15 -11.28 29.51
N GLY A 705 -12.64 -10.05 29.62
CA GLY A 705 -13.46 -8.84 29.77
C GLY A 705 -14.45 -8.64 28.62
N PHE A 706 -15.53 -7.91 28.90
CA PHE A 706 -16.66 -7.73 27.98
C PHE A 706 -16.24 -7.24 26.58
N LEU A 707 -15.38 -6.22 26.51
CA LEU A 707 -14.86 -5.68 25.25
C LEU A 707 -14.12 -6.73 24.41
N LYS A 708 -13.24 -7.53 25.04
CA LYS A 708 -12.50 -8.60 24.36
C LYS A 708 -13.45 -9.68 23.83
N ARG A 709 -14.48 -10.03 24.62
CA ARG A 709 -15.50 -10.99 24.20
C ARG A 709 -16.29 -10.50 22.99
N VAL A 710 -16.74 -9.25 22.98
CA VAL A 710 -17.46 -8.67 21.83
C VAL A 710 -16.57 -8.59 20.59
N ALA A 711 -15.32 -8.15 20.74
CA ALA A 711 -14.39 -8.04 19.62
C ALA A 711 -14.12 -9.39 18.96
N ILE A 712 -13.87 -10.45 19.75
CA ILE A 712 -13.50 -11.77 19.24
C ILE A 712 -14.74 -12.57 18.81
N ASP A 713 -15.70 -12.78 19.72
CA ASP A 713 -16.78 -13.75 19.51
C ASP A 713 -17.88 -13.22 18.57
N ARG A 714 -18.03 -11.88 18.47
CA ARG A 714 -19.02 -11.27 17.57
C ARG A 714 -18.35 -10.70 16.32
N VAL A 715 -17.52 -9.67 16.47
CA VAL A 715 -17.04 -8.89 15.32
C VAL A 715 -16.01 -9.68 14.50
N TYR A 716 -14.96 -10.21 15.11
CA TYR A 716 -13.94 -11.00 14.39
C TYR A 716 -14.52 -12.28 13.79
N ALA A 717 -15.35 -13.00 14.54
CA ALA A 717 -16.04 -14.20 14.05
C ALA A 717 -16.98 -13.90 12.86
N PHE A 718 -17.72 -12.79 12.91
CA PHE A 718 -18.59 -12.33 11.82
C PHE A 718 -17.78 -11.96 10.57
N LEU A 719 -16.76 -11.12 10.72
CA LEU A 719 -15.87 -10.72 9.62
C LEU A 719 -15.24 -11.95 8.96
N ARG A 720 -14.74 -12.89 9.75
CA ARG A 720 -14.14 -14.13 9.25
C ARG A 720 -15.14 -15.01 8.49
N ARG A 721 -16.41 -15.01 8.88
CA ARG A 721 -17.47 -15.80 8.21
C ARG A 721 -17.89 -15.21 6.87
N ILE A 722 -17.83 -13.89 6.73
CA ILE A 722 -18.17 -13.18 5.48
C ILE A 722 -16.99 -13.16 4.51
N CYS A 723 -15.77 -13.08 5.03
CA CYS A 723 -14.55 -13.01 4.22
C CYS A 723 -14.09 -14.38 3.72
N ARG A 724 -13.29 -14.38 2.66
CA ARG A 724 -12.82 -15.61 2.01
C ARG A 724 -11.88 -16.45 2.88
N GLU A 725 -12.01 -17.78 2.77
CA GLU A 725 -11.16 -18.76 3.46
C GLU A 725 -9.76 -18.92 2.82
N ASN A 726 -8.80 -19.47 3.58
CA ASN A 726 -7.42 -19.75 3.12
C ASN A 726 -7.36 -20.67 1.89
N SER A 727 -8.26 -21.66 1.81
CA SER A 727 -8.34 -22.64 0.72
C SER A 727 -8.55 -21.98 -0.64
N VAL A 728 -9.39 -20.95 -0.68
CA VAL A 728 -9.71 -20.17 -1.89
C VAL A 728 -8.53 -19.29 -2.34
N ILE A 729 -7.61 -18.95 -1.43
CA ILE A 729 -6.46 -18.08 -1.71
C ILE A 729 -5.33 -18.87 -2.38
N PHE A 730 -5.08 -20.10 -1.93
CA PHE A 730 -4.08 -20.98 -2.54
C PHE A 730 -4.61 -21.72 -3.79
N ASN A 731 -5.85 -21.43 -4.20
CA ASN A 731 -6.55 -22.10 -5.30
C ASN A 731 -6.50 -23.63 -5.23
N VAL A 732 -6.50 -24.17 -4.01
CA VAL A 732 -6.39 -25.62 -3.78
C VAL A 732 -7.66 -26.31 -4.27
N PRO A 733 -7.56 -27.37 -5.09
CA PRO A 733 -8.72 -28.15 -5.50
C PRO A 733 -9.44 -28.74 -4.29
N HIS A 734 -10.77 -28.63 -4.24
CA HIS A 734 -11.57 -29.17 -3.13
C HIS A 734 -11.41 -30.69 -2.97
N GLU A 735 -11.14 -31.40 -4.06
CA GLU A 735 -10.94 -32.86 -4.08
C GLU A 735 -9.70 -33.32 -3.32
N CYS A 736 -8.68 -32.45 -3.22
CA CYS A 736 -7.40 -32.75 -2.56
C CYS A 736 -7.22 -32.01 -1.23
N LEU A 737 -8.28 -31.40 -0.69
CA LEU A 737 -8.22 -30.55 0.49
C LEU A 737 -8.69 -31.27 1.75
N LEU A 738 -7.81 -31.37 2.75
CA LEU A 738 -8.14 -31.81 4.10
C LEU A 738 -8.14 -30.61 5.07
N THR A 739 -9.31 -30.23 5.57
CA THR A 739 -9.42 -29.16 6.58
C THR A 739 -9.45 -29.72 7.99
N VAL A 740 -8.50 -29.30 8.83
CA VAL A 740 -8.43 -29.69 10.24
C VAL A 740 -8.99 -28.56 11.10
N GLY A 741 -10.13 -28.78 11.75
CA GLY A 741 -10.74 -27.79 12.64
C GLY A 741 -10.05 -27.75 14.01
N GLN A 742 -9.77 -26.55 14.52
CA GLN A 742 -9.29 -26.37 15.89
C GLN A 742 -9.88 -25.11 16.52
N VAL A 743 -10.24 -25.18 17.82
CA VAL A 743 -10.73 -24.03 18.58
C VAL A 743 -9.64 -23.54 19.53
N PHE A 744 -9.29 -22.26 19.43
CA PHE A 744 -8.37 -21.56 20.32
C PHE A 744 -9.16 -20.68 21.28
N TYR A 745 -8.95 -20.89 22.58
CA TYR A 745 -9.54 -20.07 23.63
C TYR A 745 -8.53 -19.05 24.12
N VAL A 746 -8.76 -17.77 23.81
CA VAL A 746 -7.81 -16.68 24.07
C VAL A 746 -8.33 -15.60 24.99
#